data_AF-A0A1R4FPP5-F1
#
_entry.id   AF-A0A1R4FPP5-F1
#
_cell.length_a   1.000
_cell.length_b   1.000
_cell.length_c   1.000
_cell.angle_alpha   90.00
_cell.angle_beta   90.00
_cell.angle_gamma   90.00
#
_symmetry.space_group_name_H-M   'P 1'
#
loop_
_entity.id
_entity.type
_entity.pdbx_description
1 polymer ?
#
loop_
_entity_poly.entity_id
_entity_poly.type
_entity_poly.pdbx_seq_one_letter_code
_entity_poly.pdbx_strand_id
1 'polypeptide(L)'
;MRRDRRRVVLAILGVLVLLAMVSPFVVPLLAHGATPAAVGPVTSSSTTPTPDDGVRLAPTTSPSTDGSVTDGEDRAPVVVLGTGGMTWEVLEDEQAPALSALARESLAANLVVRSVDPLTCRSDGWLGLSSGNRAGGERSEDADGGSECVDLPPLGASSADSEIPRRAHDYAADAELESFGAVPGTLGDALAEAGVESVGFGAGAALALAQSDGAAGDARPASADDAELADSVRETVDSGAGLVVVDLDDVGGPADAESGSDGTGSGPADADAEPDEAGSAPDTDADSDSSTSSAGVQGADAESIDARVGAILAALDEANSDATVVFASLYDTADRSQLQSLIISPADDPGAGLISSPSTRADGLVQVPDLLPTILTLTGADTPSGLPGGTLLWRSPDPSDAEPAAADARIAGLTDFAMRARVVAPLISPAVLILVGANIALGAAALVGLNRRVLERLGGGEPDRTARVRRGVLRGLRAAAIVVGAIPAALIAANLVPWWRAGSPGLGLAAATVGATLVLAAIAVLAARRFAAPAPVVVLSVATIAIITVDVFSGSHLFLGSVLGTQPQLGARYYGMSNHYFALFSTAGILVAAAAAGPLVRAGRRWLAAGVCLAIGLFVAVVDGLPSIGADFGGPPAILPAFAVLALLAAGVRLTWRRVLVIGAVTIAAAVAVLAADWLRPPDDRTHLGRFFQSILDGGAFEIIGRKLMRNLAILVSSPFTLLAAVGALVAVILIIRPLLRPGGQETSHYGWIVRPVAPGTVAGTGPVPAAVPGGATGSVPATGPDGTGDVVGGGSLMTASRLLKPTLISLVILWVIGFAINDSGITIPALGIALALPAACVVLTSWLMSREGTVTRGAPGSTASR
;
A
#
# COMPACT_ATOMS: atom_id res chain seq x y z
N MET A 1 41.63 28.08 -7.62
CA MET A 1 40.64 29.15 -7.94
C MET A 1 39.66 28.83 -9.07
N ARG A 2 40.02 28.76 -10.37
CA ARG A 2 39.02 28.45 -11.45
C ARG A 2 38.43 27.03 -11.36
N ARG A 3 39.17 26.06 -10.82
CA ARG A 3 38.73 24.67 -10.62
C ARG A 3 37.74 24.52 -9.45
N ASP A 4 37.93 25.29 -8.38
CA ASP A 4 37.02 25.33 -7.22
C ASP A 4 35.73 26.09 -7.55
N ARG A 5 35.82 27.23 -8.27
CA ARG A 5 34.63 27.91 -8.80
C ARG A 5 33.79 27.01 -9.71
N ARG A 6 34.41 26.17 -10.55
CA ARG A 6 33.67 25.19 -11.37
C ARG A 6 33.00 24.08 -10.55
N ARG A 7 33.61 23.63 -9.45
CA ARG A 7 33.01 22.63 -8.54
C ARG A 7 31.84 23.21 -7.76
N VAL A 8 31.99 24.44 -7.27
CA VAL A 8 30.92 25.18 -6.58
C VAL A 8 29.77 25.50 -7.54
N VAL A 9 30.06 25.95 -8.76
CA VAL A 9 29.01 26.19 -9.78
C VAL A 9 28.32 24.89 -10.21
N LEU A 10 29.03 23.77 -10.34
CA LEU A 10 28.40 22.46 -10.61
C LEU A 10 27.60 21.93 -9.41
N ALA A 11 28.01 22.23 -8.18
CA ALA A 11 27.25 21.90 -6.98
C ALA A 11 25.98 22.75 -6.87
N ILE A 12 26.08 24.06 -7.11
CA ILE A 12 24.93 24.99 -7.15
C ILE A 12 23.98 24.63 -8.30
N LEU A 13 24.50 24.31 -9.49
CA LEU A 13 23.67 23.86 -10.60
C LEU A 13 23.02 22.49 -10.30
N GLY A 14 23.72 21.61 -9.59
CA GLY A 14 23.18 20.35 -9.09
C GLY A 14 22.07 20.55 -8.06
N VAL A 15 22.24 21.50 -7.14
CA VAL A 15 21.23 21.91 -6.15
C VAL A 15 20.05 22.61 -6.81
N LEU A 16 20.26 23.42 -7.85
CA LEU A 16 19.19 24.08 -8.61
C LEU A 16 18.42 23.09 -9.50
N VAL A 17 19.09 22.10 -10.09
CA VAL A 17 18.41 21.02 -10.81
C VAL A 17 17.66 20.12 -9.83
N LEU A 18 18.23 19.82 -8.67
CA LEU A 18 17.54 19.13 -7.59
C LEU A 18 16.31 19.94 -7.14
N LEU A 19 16.45 21.23 -6.83
CA LEU A 19 15.36 22.13 -6.48
C LEU A 19 14.31 22.24 -7.59
N ALA A 20 14.69 22.26 -8.86
CA ALA A 20 13.76 22.29 -9.98
C ALA A 20 13.07 20.93 -10.23
N MET A 21 13.70 19.82 -9.85
CA MET A 21 13.07 18.48 -9.87
C MET A 21 12.26 18.20 -8.59
N VAL A 22 12.56 18.91 -7.50
CA VAL A 22 11.88 18.85 -6.20
C VAL A 22 10.76 19.89 -6.10
N SER A 23 10.80 21.01 -6.83
CA SER A 23 9.75 22.03 -6.77
C SER A 23 8.36 21.52 -7.21
N PRO A 24 8.23 20.54 -8.13
CA PRO A 24 6.96 19.86 -8.36
C PRO A 24 6.46 19.06 -7.14
N PHE A 25 7.33 18.70 -6.20
CA PHE A 25 6.97 18.10 -4.91
C PHE A 25 6.61 19.13 -3.84
N VAL A 26 7.10 20.36 -3.94
CA VAL A 26 6.87 21.38 -2.91
C VAL A 26 5.65 22.23 -3.24
N VAL A 27 5.44 22.58 -4.52
CA VAL A 27 4.39 23.54 -4.93
C VAL A 27 2.96 22.99 -4.76
N PRO A 28 2.61 21.75 -5.16
CA PRO A 28 1.26 21.21 -4.95
C PRO A 28 0.97 20.90 -3.48
N LEU A 29 1.99 20.51 -2.70
CA LEU A 29 1.90 20.25 -1.27
C LEU A 29 1.81 21.55 -0.43
N LEU A 30 2.30 22.68 -0.95
CA LEU A 30 2.04 24.01 -0.39
C LEU A 30 0.61 24.48 -0.69
N ALA A 31 0.06 24.16 -1.87
CA ALA A 31 -1.30 24.56 -2.25
C ALA A 31 -2.40 23.86 -1.44
N HIS A 32 -2.16 22.63 -0.98
CA HIS A 32 -3.06 21.90 -0.07
C HIS A 32 -2.72 22.14 1.43
N GLY A 33 -1.79 23.07 1.72
CA GLY A 33 -1.27 23.36 3.06
C GLY A 33 -1.81 24.66 3.70
N ALA A 34 -2.77 25.34 3.08
CA ALA A 34 -3.50 26.47 3.67
C ALA A 34 -4.92 25.96 3.99
N THR A 35 -5.40 25.81 5.23
CA THR A 35 -5.12 26.48 6.50
C THR A 35 -5.50 25.53 7.66
N PRO A 36 -4.87 25.64 8.83
CA PRO A 36 -5.59 25.52 10.08
C PRO A 36 -5.68 26.91 10.73
N ALA A 37 -6.86 27.26 11.24
CA ALA A 37 -7.05 28.42 12.08
C ALA A 37 -6.01 28.41 13.22
N ALA A 38 -5.36 29.55 13.44
CA ALA A 38 -4.29 29.70 14.39
C ALA A 38 -4.79 29.49 15.83
N VAL A 39 -4.33 28.42 16.48
CA VAL A 39 -4.32 28.31 17.94
C VAL A 39 -2.96 28.82 18.44
N GLY A 40 -3.01 29.75 19.40
CA GLY A 40 -1.85 30.50 19.89
C GLY A 40 -0.76 29.66 20.56
N PRO A 41 0.44 30.23 20.79
CA PRO A 41 1.59 29.48 21.26
C PRO A 41 1.49 29.17 22.76
N VAL A 42 1.41 27.89 23.11
CA VAL A 42 1.69 27.42 24.47
C VAL A 42 3.19 27.24 24.63
N THR A 43 3.78 28.02 25.53
CA THR A 43 5.17 27.93 25.95
C THR A 43 5.39 26.67 26.80
N SER A 44 6.15 25.71 26.29
CA SER A 44 6.60 24.53 27.06
C SER A 44 8.13 24.52 27.13
N SER A 45 8.65 24.57 28.34
CA SER A 45 10.06 24.52 28.70
C SER A 45 10.71 23.18 28.32
N SER A 46 11.89 23.26 27.74
CA SER A 46 12.72 22.13 27.35
C SER A 46 13.39 21.47 28.56
N THR A 47 13.27 20.15 28.68
CA THR A 47 14.26 19.31 29.35
C THR A 47 14.40 18.01 28.58
N THR A 48 15.51 17.92 27.85
CA THR A 48 15.95 16.76 27.07
C THR A 48 16.45 15.65 28.01
N PRO A 49 16.15 14.38 27.73
CA PRO A 49 17.09 13.30 27.99
C PRO A 49 17.60 12.66 26.69
N THR A 50 18.88 12.32 26.74
CA THR A 50 19.73 11.65 25.75
C THR A 50 19.30 10.22 25.41
N PRO A 51 19.67 9.70 24.23
CA PRO A 51 19.33 8.36 23.78
C PRO A 51 20.32 7.32 24.32
N ASP A 52 19.84 6.20 24.89
CA ASP A 52 20.64 4.96 24.89
C ASP A 52 19.80 3.68 24.92
N ASP A 53 20.40 2.67 24.26
CA ASP A 53 20.16 1.24 24.22
C ASP A 53 18.90 0.63 23.59
N GLY A 54 19.11 0.08 22.39
CA GLY A 54 18.18 -0.76 21.66
C GLY A 54 18.03 -2.15 22.28
N VAL A 55 16.78 -2.53 22.57
CA VAL A 55 16.40 -3.90 22.91
C VAL A 55 16.12 -4.67 21.63
N ARG A 56 16.93 -5.70 21.38
CA ARG A 56 16.70 -6.71 20.33
C ARG A 56 15.56 -7.62 20.78
N LEU A 57 14.44 -7.62 20.06
CA LEU A 57 13.38 -8.63 20.20
C LEU A 57 13.89 -9.97 19.66
N ALA A 58 13.93 -10.98 20.52
CA ALA A 58 14.19 -12.37 20.17
C ALA A 58 12.95 -13.00 19.50
N PRO A 59 13.11 -14.03 18.65
CA PRO A 59 11.99 -14.65 17.94
C PRO A 59 11.07 -15.38 18.93
N THR A 60 9.80 -15.00 18.94
CA THR A 60 8.72 -15.61 19.72
C THR A 60 8.51 -17.06 19.29
N THR A 61 8.88 -18.00 20.15
CA THR A 61 8.32 -19.35 20.15
C THR A 61 6.85 -19.26 20.56
N SER A 62 5.99 -20.01 19.87
CA SER A 62 4.56 -20.16 20.14
C SER A 62 4.28 -20.33 21.65
N PRO A 63 3.37 -19.54 22.25
CA PRO A 63 2.93 -19.85 23.61
C PRO A 63 2.15 -21.16 23.59
N SER A 64 2.53 -22.05 24.50
CA SER A 64 1.81 -23.27 24.82
C SER A 64 0.41 -22.92 25.33
N THR A 65 -0.60 -23.49 24.68
CA THR A 65 -1.99 -23.53 25.10
C THR A 65 -2.07 -24.35 26.39
N ASP A 66 -1.97 -23.70 27.55
CA ASP A 66 -2.35 -24.28 28.83
C ASP A 66 -3.19 -23.23 29.58
N GLY A 67 -4.45 -23.13 29.15
CA GLY A 67 -5.55 -22.59 29.94
C GLY A 67 -6.62 -23.67 29.97
N SER A 68 -6.70 -24.38 31.08
CA SER A 68 -7.70 -25.44 31.29
C SER A 68 -9.11 -24.85 31.26
N VAL A 69 -9.97 -25.43 30.42
CA VAL A 69 -11.42 -25.29 30.47
C VAL A 69 -11.88 -25.67 31.88
N THR A 70 -12.38 -24.69 32.63
CA THR A 70 -13.25 -24.95 33.78
C THR A 70 -14.68 -24.94 33.25
N ASP A 71 -15.41 -26.02 33.55
CA ASP A 71 -16.83 -26.17 33.26
C ASP A 71 -17.61 -24.97 33.84
N GLY A 72 -18.60 -24.50 33.08
CA GLY A 72 -19.32 -23.26 33.33
C GLY A 72 -20.12 -23.25 34.62
N GLU A 73 -19.97 -22.17 35.39
CA GLU A 73 -21.06 -21.57 36.17
C GLU A 73 -20.76 -20.14 36.67
N ASP A 74 -19.51 -19.64 36.62
CA ASP A 74 -19.21 -18.24 36.98
C ASP A 74 -18.34 -17.56 35.90
N ARG A 75 -18.96 -17.13 34.78
CA ARG A 75 -18.31 -16.19 33.84
C ARG A 75 -18.89 -14.80 34.03
N ALA A 76 -18.01 -13.81 34.04
CA ALA A 76 -18.36 -12.40 34.09
C ALA A 76 -19.33 -12.00 32.96
N PRO A 77 -20.41 -11.26 33.24
CA PRO A 77 -21.28 -10.71 32.21
C PRO A 77 -20.50 -9.73 31.31
N VAL A 78 -20.86 -9.65 30.03
CA VAL A 78 -20.21 -8.77 29.05
C VAL A 78 -21.12 -7.61 28.71
N VAL A 79 -20.64 -6.37 28.80
CA VAL A 79 -21.37 -5.15 28.42
C VAL A 79 -20.66 -4.48 27.24
N VAL A 80 -21.30 -4.48 26.07
CA VAL A 80 -20.79 -3.83 24.85
C VAL A 80 -21.46 -2.48 24.67
N LEU A 81 -20.65 -1.41 24.65
CA LEU A 81 -21.08 -0.04 24.45
C LEU A 81 -20.61 0.41 23.05
N GLY A 82 -21.54 0.52 22.10
CA GLY A 82 -21.24 0.88 20.72
C GLY A 82 -21.66 2.31 20.38
N THR A 83 -20.83 3.01 19.62
CA THR A 83 -21.08 4.37 19.11
C THR A 83 -20.32 4.62 17.80
N GLY A 84 -20.30 5.85 17.29
CA GLY A 84 -19.45 6.27 16.17
C GLY A 84 -18.68 7.56 16.46
N GLY A 85 -17.61 7.80 15.69
CA GLY A 85 -16.90 9.09 15.73
C GLY A 85 -15.97 9.34 16.92
N MET A 86 -15.93 8.45 17.90
CA MET A 86 -15.07 8.55 19.07
C MET A 86 -13.63 8.13 18.75
N THR A 87 -12.83 9.10 18.32
CA THR A 87 -11.39 8.92 18.05
C THR A 87 -10.54 9.25 19.28
N TRP A 88 -9.28 8.81 19.29
CA TRP A 88 -8.35 9.15 20.39
C TRP A 88 -8.14 10.66 20.59
N GLU A 89 -8.24 11.48 19.52
CA GLU A 89 -8.17 12.94 19.66
C GLU A 89 -9.37 13.49 20.45
N VAL A 90 -10.56 12.92 20.26
CA VAL A 90 -11.78 13.30 21.01
C VAL A 90 -11.67 12.89 22.49
N LEU A 91 -11.07 11.72 22.76
CA LEU A 91 -10.86 11.20 24.12
C LEU A 91 -9.76 11.94 24.89
N GLU A 92 -8.82 12.58 24.19
CA GLU A 92 -7.78 13.43 24.79
C GLU A 92 -8.25 14.87 25.04
N ASP A 93 -9.31 15.31 24.34
CA ASP A 93 -9.96 16.59 24.59
C ASP A 93 -10.73 16.54 25.94
N GLU A 94 -10.94 17.71 26.57
CA GLU A 94 -11.68 17.83 27.85
C GLU A 94 -13.16 17.42 27.77
N GLN A 95 -13.62 16.95 26.60
CA GLN A 95 -15.01 16.60 26.29
C GLN A 95 -15.39 15.17 26.72
N ALA A 96 -14.41 14.28 26.94
CA ALA A 96 -14.68 12.87 27.25
C ALA A 96 -13.90 12.33 28.47
N PRO A 97 -14.08 12.92 29.67
CA PRO A 97 -13.34 12.53 30.87
C PRO A 97 -13.56 11.09 31.33
N ALA A 98 -14.77 10.52 31.22
CA ALA A 98 -15.04 9.15 31.65
C ALA A 98 -14.31 8.13 30.76
N LEU A 99 -14.39 8.29 29.45
CA LEU A 99 -13.68 7.47 28.47
C LEU A 99 -12.16 7.64 28.55
N SER A 100 -11.68 8.86 28.82
CA SER A 100 -10.25 9.13 29.03
C SER A 100 -9.70 8.38 30.25
N ALA A 101 -10.45 8.38 31.35
CA ALA A 101 -10.11 7.61 32.55
C ALA A 101 -10.13 6.10 32.27
N LEU A 102 -11.20 5.60 31.64
CA LEU A 102 -11.33 4.20 31.27
C LEU A 102 -10.16 3.74 30.39
N ALA A 103 -9.78 4.51 29.37
CA ALA A 103 -8.67 4.19 28.47
C ALA A 103 -7.30 4.09 29.16
N ARG A 104 -7.09 4.88 30.22
CA ARG A 104 -5.83 4.87 30.99
C ARG A 104 -5.69 3.63 31.86
N GLU A 105 -6.81 3.14 32.38
CA GLU A 105 -6.86 2.02 33.32
C GLU A 105 -7.07 0.67 32.59
N SER A 106 -7.57 0.70 31.35
CA SER A 106 -8.00 -0.49 30.61
C SER A 106 -7.09 -0.85 29.42
N LEU A 107 -7.47 -1.90 28.70
CA LEU A 107 -6.87 -2.28 27.43
C LEU A 107 -7.37 -1.38 26.30
N ALA A 108 -6.48 -0.94 25.41
CA ALA A 108 -6.79 0.03 24.36
C ALA A 108 -6.22 -0.36 22.98
N ALA A 109 -6.94 -0.01 21.90
CA ALA A 109 -6.45 -0.11 20.52
C ALA A 109 -7.14 0.85 19.55
N ASN A 110 -6.49 1.11 18.42
CA ASN A 110 -7.14 1.69 17.24
C ASN A 110 -8.04 0.64 16.58
N LEU A 111 -9.29 0.99 16.35
CA LEU A 111 -10.29 0.18 15.68
C LEU A 111 -10.46 0.59 14.22
N VAL A 112 -10.32 -0.39 13.32
CA VAL A 112 -10.60 -0.23 11.90
C VAL A 112 -12.06 -0.61 11.65
N VAL A 113 -12.84 0.37 11.25
CA VAL A 113 -14.29 0.24 11.04
C VAL A 113 -14.70 -0.10 9.61
N ARG A 114 -13.73 -0.19 8.70
CA ARG A 114 -13.94 -0.41 7.27
C ARG A 114 -15.05 -1.43 6.95
N SER A 115 -16.13 -0.94 6.34
CA SER A 115 -17.18 -1.75 5.73
C SER A 115 -16.93 -2.02 4.24
N VAL A 116 -17.98 -2.42 3.52
CA VAL A 116 -18.01 -2.60 2.07
C VAL A 116 -17.57 -1.31 1.37
N ASP A 117 -18.01 -0.16 1.89
CA ASP A 117 -17.85 1.15 1.28
C ASP A 117 -16.75 2.01 1.90
N PRO A 118 -16.23 3.02 1.16
CA PRO A 118 -15.32 4.06 1.64
C PRO A 118 -15.62 4.55 3.05
N LEU A 119 -16.86 4.95 3.30
CA LEU A 119 -17.35 5.52 4.55
C LEU A 119 -18.21 4.49 5.27
N THR A 120 -17.90 4.25 6.55
CA THR A 120 -18.64 3.27 7.36
C THR A 120 -19.82 3.95 8.01
N CYS A 121 -21.04 3.63 7.58
CA CYS A 121 -22.25 4.15 8.18
C CYS A 121 -22.57 3.43 9.50
N ARG A 122 -23.50 3.99 10.29
CA ARG A 122 -23.94 3.39 11.55
C ARG A 122 -24.44 1.96 11.39
N SER A 123 -25.31 1.71 10.41
CA SER A 123 -25.81 0.39 10.07
C SER A 123 -24.68 -0.59 9.70
N ASP A 124 -23.71 -0.16 8.90
CA ASP A 124 -22.55 -0.98 8.52
C ASP A 124 -21.75 -1.46 9.74
N GLY A 125 -21.49 -0.57 10.70
CA GLY A 125 -20.69 -0.89 11.89
C GLY A 125 -21.34 -1.99 12.74
N TRP A 126 -22.65 -1.86 12.98
CA TRP A 126 -23.44 -2.84 13.71
C TRP A 126 -23.63 -4.16 12.95
N LEU A 127 -23.83 -4.12 11.63
CA LEU A 127 -23.86 -5.33 10.78
C LEU A 127 -22.49 -6.02 10.73
N GLY A 128 -21.41 -5.25 10.77
CA GLY A 128 -20.05 -5.77 10.86
C GLY A 128 -19.81 -6.54 12.16
N LEU A 129 -20.33 -6.03 13.27
CA LEU A 129 -20.34 -6.72 14.56
C LEU A 129 -21.22 -7.98 14.52
N SER A 130 -22.42 -7.89 13.95
CA SER A 130 -23.38 -9.01 13.83
C SER A 130 -22.84 -10.18 13.01
N SER A 131 -22.12 -9.89 11.92
CA SER A 131 -21.65 -10.89 10.96
C SER A 131 -20.20 -11.35 11.19
N GLY A 132 -19.41 -10.60 11.97
CA GLY A 132 -17.98 -10.85 12.10
C GLY A 132 -17.22 -10.69 10.79
N ASN A 133 -17.75 -9.91 9.84
CA ASN A 133 -17.20 -9.65 8.52
C ASN A 133 -17.62 -8.25 8.04
N ARG A 134 -17.17 -7.81 6.87
CA ARG A 134 -17.63 -6.54 6.28
C ARG A 134 -19.03 -6.70 5.72
N ALA A 135 -19.95 -5.89 6.23
CA ALA A 135 -21.32 -5.80 5.75
C ALA A 135 -21.67 -4.32 5.49
N GLY A 136 -22.54 -4.08 4.51
CA GLY A 136 -23.08 -2.77 4.19
C GLY A 136 -24.57 -2.73 4.50
N GLY A 137 -25.04 -1.60 5.03
CA GLY A 137 -26.46 -1.30 5.16
C GLY A 137 -27.01 -0.51 3.97
N GLU A 138 -28.28 -0.12 4.07
CA GLU A 138 -28.97 0.68 3.06
C GLU A 138 -28.34 2.06 2.91
N ARG A 139 -28.28 2.54 1.67
CA ARG A 139 -27.80 3.88 1.31
C ARG A 139 -28.74 4.57 0.36
N SER A 140 -28.84 5.89 0.50
CA SER A 140 -29.52 6.73 -0.48
C SER A 140 -28.52 7.29 -1.50
N GLU A 141 -28.97 7.50 -2.72
CA GLU A 141 -28.21 8.29 -3.69
C GLU A 141 -28.38 9.78 -3.37
N ASP A 142 -27.27 10.50 -3.23
CA ASP A 142 -27.27 11.95 -3.08
C ASP A 142 -27.49 12.65 -4.43
N ALA A 143 -27.67 13.97 -4.39
CA ALA A 143 -27.95 14.78 -5.58
C ALA A 143 -26.82 14.78 -6.63
N ASP A 144 -25.60 14.43 -6.24
CA ASP A 144 -24.41 14.35 -7.09
C ASP A 144 -24.09 12.90 -7.53
N GLY A 145 -24.96 11.93 -7.19
CA GLY A 145 -24.79 10.51 -7.49
C GLY A 145 -23.79 9.79 -6.58
N GLY A 146 -23.42 10.40 -5.46
CA GLY A 146 -22.73 9.76 -4.33
C GLY A 146 -23.69 8.99 -3.43
N SER A 147 -23.12 8.20 -2.52
CA SER A 147 -23.89 7.36 -1.59
C SER A 147 -23.91 7.99 -0.19
N GLU A 148 -25.08 8.30 0.32
CA GLU A 148 -25.29 8.88 1.65
C GLU A 148 -25.74 7.81 2.66
N CYS A 149 -25.34 7.98 3.92
CA CYS A 149 -25.74 7.08 5.00
C CYS A 149 -27.23 7.27 5.33
N VAL A 150 -27.98 6.18 5.33
CA VAL A 150 -29.35 6.17 5.85
C VAL A 150 -29.31 5.87 7.34
N ASP A 151 -29.94 6.73 8.13
CA ASP A 151 -30.02 6.55 9.58
C ASP A 151 -30.89 5.35 9.98
N LEU A 152 -30.48 4.68 11.07
CA LEU A 152 -31.29 3.64 11.70
C LEU A 152 -32.46 4.31 12.44
N PRO A 153 -33.72 3.89 12.20
CA PRO A 153 -34.84 4.41 12.97
C PRO A 153 -34.76 3.94 14.42
N PRO A 154 -35.20 4.75 15.39
CA PRO A 154 -35.16 4.39 16.80
C PRO A 154 -36.09 3.21 17.11
N LEU A 155 -35.66 2.37 18.05
CA LEU A 155 -36.45 1.23 18.53
C LEU A 155 -37.70 1.73 19.29
N GLY A 156 -38.88 1.14 19.05
CA GLY A 156 -40.15 1.58 19.65
C GLY A 156 -41.02 2.50 18.78
N ALA A 157 -40.58 2.90 17.58
CA ALA A 157 -41.51 3.37 16.56
C ALA A 157 -42.37 2.17 16.11
N SER A 158 -43.70 2.25 16.18
CA SER A 158 -44.64 1.10 16.11
C SER A 158 -44.48 0.07 14.95
N SER A 159 -43.66 0.33 13.92
CA SER A 159 -43.27 -0.62 12.87
C SER A 159 -41.81 -1.14 12.96
N ALA A 160 -40.92 -0.44 13.66
CA ALA A 160 -39.47 -0.66 13.68
C ALA A 160 -39.04 -1.95 14.40
N ASP A 161 -39.76 -2.33 15.47
CA ASP A 161 -39.43 -3.51 16.31
C ASP A 161 -39.48 -4.84 15.52
N SER A 162 -40.29 -4.89 14.45
CA SER A 162 -40.39 -6.03 13.52
C SER A 162 -39.64 -5.83 12.19
N GLU A 163 -39.08 -4.64 11.99
CA GLU A 163 -38.46 -4.19 10.74
C GLU A 163 -36.94 -4.23 10.79
N ILE A 164 -36.32 -3.96 11.94
CA ILE A 164 -34.86 -4.06 12.10
C ILE A 164 -34.34 -5.51 11.93
N PRO A 165 -34.92 -6.54 12.57
CA PRO A 165 -34.51 -7.93 12.34
C PRO A 165 -34.77 -8.40 10.90
N ARG A 166 -35.84 -7.92 10.28
CA ARG A 166 -36.14 -8.19 8.87
C ARG A 166 -35.14 -7.53 7.92
N ARG A 167 -34.75 -6.28 8.21
CA ARG A 167 -33.68 -5.58 7.48
C ARG A 167 -32.35 -6.30 7.63
N ALA A 168 -32.02 -6.83 8.82
CA ALA A 168 -30.83 -7.67 9.00
C ALA A 168 -30.82 -8.87 8.06
N HIS A 169 -31.98 -9.52 7.88
CA HIS A 169 -32.16 -10.62 6.94
C HIS A 169 -32.10 -10.16 5.47
N ASP A 170 -32.71 -9.02 5.13
CA ASP A 170 -32.64 -8.44 3.78
C ASP A 170 -31.18 -8.06 3.43
N TYR A 171 -30.42 -7.52 4.39
CA TYR A 171 -28.99 -7.26 4.25
C TYR A 171 -28.16 -8.53 4.08
N ALA A 172 -28.59 -9.66 4.64
CA ALA A 172 -27.93 -10.94 4.39
C ALA A 172 -28.09 -11.38 2.92
N ALA A 173 -29.26 -11.12 2.32
CA ALA A 173 -29.50 -11.39 0.91
C ALA A 173 -28.68 -10.45 0.00
N ASP A 174 -28.51 -9.18 0.37
CA ASP A 174 -27.65 -8.25 -0.35
C ASP A 174 -26.16 -8.57 -0.18
N ALA A 175 -25.74 -9.03 1.01
CA ALA A 175 -24.37 -9.44 1.30
C ALA A 175 -23.90 -10.67 0.49
N GLU A 176 -24.82 -11.53 0.04
CA GLU A 176 -24.51 -12.62 -0.91
C GLU A 176 -24.12 -12.10 -2.30
N LEU A 177 -24.62 -10.93 -2.69
CA LEU A 177 -24.24 -10.26 -3.94
C LEU A 177 -22.90 -9.52 -3.80
N GLU A 178 -22.47 -9.24 -2.57
CA GLU A 178 -21.23 -8.56 -2.27
C GLU A 178 -20.01 -9.51 -2.23
N SER A 179 -18.82 -8.94 -2.36
CA SER A 179 -17.58 -9.72 -2.50
C SER A 179 -17.07 -10.37 -1.21
N PHE A 180 -17.70 -10.09 -0.06
CA PHE A 180 -17.18 -10.44 1.26
C PHE A 180 -17.89 -11.64 1.90
N GLY A 181 -19.09 -11.99 1.45
CA GLY A 181 -19.85 -13.14 1.98
C GLY A 181 -20.14 -13.02 3.47
N ALA A 182 -20.54 -11.83 3.92
CA ALA A 182 -20.97 -11.62 5.30
C ALA A 182 -22.32 -12.31 5.53
N VAL A 183 -22.51 -12.85 6.74
CA VAL A 183 -23.76 -13.45 7.18
C VAL A 183 -24.24 -12.68 8.41
N PRO A 184 -24.98 -11.57 8.23
CA PRO A 184 -25.66 -10.89 9.33
C PRO A 184 -26.45 -11.88 10.19
N GLY A 185 -26.36 -11.70 11.50
CA GLY A 185 -26.99 -12.55 12.52
C GLY A 185 -26.15 -13.70 13.06
N THR A 186 -24.91 -13.87 12.56
CA THR A 186 -23.97 -14.89 13.06
C THR A 186 -23.75 -14.78 14.58
N LEU A 187 -23.67 -13.56 15.13
CA LEU A 187 -23.54 -13.33 16.57
C LEU A 187 -24.78 -13.82 17.33
N GLY A 188 -25.97 -13.43 16.88
CA GLY A 188 -27.25 -13.82 17.51
C GLY A 188 -27.46 -15.34 17.49
N ASP A 189 -27.17 -15.99 16.36
CA ASP A 189 -27.28 -17.43 16.20
C ASP A 189 -26.36 -18.18 17.18
N ALA A 190 -25.09 -17.76 17.28
CA ALA A 190 -24.11 -18.39 18.14
C ALA A 190 -24.43 -18.23 19.64
N LEU A 191 -24.97 -17.07 20.05
CA LEU A 191 -25.43 -16.84 21.42
C LEU A 191 -26.65 -17.70 21.75
N ALA A 192 -27.60 -17.80 20.82
CA ALA A 192 -28.79 -18.62 20.99
C ALA A 192 -28.46 -20.12 21.05
N GLU A 193 -27.53 -20.60 20.21
CA GLU A 193 -27.04 -21.98 20.24
C GLU A 193 -26.32 -22.32 21.55
N ALA A 194 -25.54 -21.38 22.08
CA ALA A 194 -24.86 -21.52 23.37
C ALA A 194 -25.78 -21.33 24.59
N GLY A 195 -27.01 -20.87 24.40
CA GLY A 195 -27.95 -20.57 25.48
C GLY A 195 -27.55 -19.37 26.34
N VAL A 196 -26.78 -18.43 25.78
CA VAL A 196 -26.38 -17.19 26.46
C VAL A 196 -27.52 -16.17 26.36
N GLU A 197 -28.02 -15.73 27.51
CA GLU A 197 -29.02 -14.64 27.54
C GLU A 197 -28.37 -13.31 27.12
N SER A 198 -28.89 -12.72 26.04
CA SER A 198 -28.38 -11.47 25.47
C SER A 198 -29.48 -10.41 25.32
N VAL A 199 -29.23 -9.20 25.80
CA VAL A 199 -30.18 -8.08 25.74
C VAL A 199 -29.56 -6.85 25.07
N GLY A 200 -30.30 -6.24 24.14
CA GLY A 200 -29.89 -5.03 23.42
C GLY A 200 -30.68 -3.79 23.85
N PHE A 201 -30.03 -2.64 23.91
CA PHE A 201 -30.66 -1.32 24.08
C PHE A 201 -30.39 -0.45 22.85
N GLY A 202 -31.45 -0.08 22.13
CA GLY A 202 -31.38 0.71 20.90
C GLY A 202 -31.28 -0.10 19.59
N ALA A 203 -31.47 0.58 18.47
CA ALA A 203 -31.62 0.01 17.14
C ALA A 203 -30.35 -0.70 16.63
N GLY A 204 -29.16 -0.13 16.86
CA GLY A 204 -27.91 -0.78 16.51
C GLY A 204 -27.64 -2.05 17.32
N ALA A 205 -27.99 -2.05 18.61
CA ALA A 205 -27.91 -3.25 19.45
C ALA A 205 -28.89 -4.34 18.98
N ALA A 206 -30.11 -3.96 18.58
CA ALA A 206 -31.07 -4.87 17.97
C ALA A 206 -30.55 -5.47 16.65
N LEU A 207 -29.88 -4.65 15.83
CA LEU A 207 -29.26 -5.10 14.58
C LEU A 207 -28.09 -6.06 14.82
N ALA A 208 -27.29 -5.82 15.86
CA ALA A 208 -26.19 -6.69 16.24
C ALA A 208 -26.66 -8.08 16.70
N LEU A 209 -27.73 -8.12 17.50
CA LEU A 209 -28.27 -9.32 18.14
C LEU A 209 -29.37 -10.05 17.35
N ALA A 210 -29.77 -9.53 16.18
CA ALA A 210 -30.69 -10.23 15.28
C ALA A 210 -30.11 -11.60 14.87
N GLN A 211 -30.97 -12.57 14.62
CA GLN A 211 -30.58 -13.90 14.11
C GLN A 211 -30.65 -13.95 12.58
N SER A 212 -29.93 -14.88 11.96
CA SER A 212 -29.83 -14.95 10.49
C SER A 212 -31.16 -15.32 9.81
N ASP A 213 -32.09 -15.95 10.54
CA ASP A 213 -33.44 -16.27 10.08
C ASP A 213 -34.44 -15.08 10.21
N GLY A 214 -33.96 -13.93 10.66
CA GLY A 214 -34.76 -12.73 10.88
C GLY A 214 -35.49 -12.70 12.23
N ALA A 215 -35.26 -13.67 13.12
CA ALA A 215 -35.75 -13.60 14.49
C ALA A 215 -35.10 -12.43 15.24
N ALA A 216 -35.93 -11.69 15.98
CA ALA A 216 -35.48 -10.60 16.84
C ALA A 216 -34.82 -11.18 18.10
N GLY A 217 -33.64 -10.67 18.48
CA GLY A 217 -33.13 -10.83 19.85
C GLY A 217 -33.97 -10.05 20.86
N ASP A 218 -33.70 -10.20 22.16
CA ASP A 218 -34.31 -9.35 23.19
C ASP A 218 -33.72 -7.93 23.08
N ALA A 219 -34.44 -7.02 22.44
CA ALA A 219 -34.03 -5.64 22.24
C ALA A 219 -35.07 -4.67 22.81
N ARG A 220 -34.60 -3.62 23.48
CA ARG A 220 -35.41 -2.64 24.21
C ARG A 220 -35.04 -1.22 23.75
N PRO A 221 -35.97 -0.26 23.76
CA PRO A 221 -35.62 1.14 23.53
C PRO A 221 -34.63 1.64 24.58
N ALA A 222 -33.64 2.45 24.20
CA ALA A 222 -32.74 3.09 25.16
C ALA A 222 -33.37 4.38 25.72
N SER A 223 -33.34 4.57 27.05
CA SER A 223 -33.92 5.78 27.67
C SER A 223 -33.11 7.03 27.32
N ALA A 224 -33.82 8.13 26.99
CA ALA A 224 -33.27 9.48 26.85
C ALA A 224 -32.49 9.95 28.08
N ASP A 225 -32.86 9.47 29.26
CA ASP A 225 -32.18 9.78 30.51
C ASP A 225 -31.01 8.81 30.75
N ASP A 226 -29.80 9.36 30.93
CA ASP A 226 -28.57 8.58 31.12
C ASP A 226 -28.64 7.69 32.37
N ALA A 227 -29.26 8.17 33.46
CA ALA A 227 -29.36 7.43 34.70
C ALA A 227 -30.38 6.29 34.59
N GLU A 228 -31.51 6.53 33.92
CA GLU A 228 -32.49 5.46 33.66
C GLU A 228 -31.93 4.37 32.74
N LEU A 229 -31.14 4.74 31.73
CA LEU A 229 -30.46 3.76 30.89
C LEU A 229 -29.43 2.97 31.70
N ALA A 230 -28.61 3.65 32.51
CA ALA A 230 -27.61 2.99 33.35
C ALA A 230 -28.24 2.00 34.35
N ASP A 231 -29.36 2.37 34.96
CA ASP A 231 -30.14 1.48 35.85
C ASP A 231 -30.69 0.27 35.09
N SER A 232 -31.19 0.47 33.88
CA SER A 232 -31.70 -0.62 33.04
C SER A 232 -30.62 -1.61 32.63
N VAL A 233 -29.41 -1.11 32.30
CA VAL A 233 -28.23 -1.93 32.02
C VAL A 233 -27.83 -2.72 33.25
N ARG A 234 -27.70 -2.06 34.40
CA ARG A 234 -27.36 -2.69 35.68
C ARG A 234 -28.36 -3.79 36.08
N GLU A 235 -29.66 -3.50 36.04
CA GLU A 235 -30.71 -4.48 36.36
C GLU A 235 -30.66 -5.70 35.43
N THR A 236 -30.35 -5.49 34.15
CA THR A 236 -30.22 -6.58 33.18
C THR A 236 -29.00 -7.45 33.50
N VAL A 237 -27.87 -6.85 33.85
CA VAL A 237 -26.68 -7.59 34.31
C VAL A 237 -26.99 -8.37 35.59
N ASP A 238 -27.63 -7.74 36.57
CA ASP A 238 -28.01 -8.35 37.86
C ASP A 238 -29.01 -9.51 37.68
N SER A 239 -29.82 -9.47 36.62
CA SER A 239 -30.78 -10.53 36.29
C SER A 239 -30.15 -11.80 35.71
N GLY A 240 -28.85 -11.77 35.39
CA GLY A 240 -28.09 -12.91 34.88
C GLY A 240 -27.84 -12.91 33.38
N ALA A 241 -28.06 -11.78 32.68
CA ALA A 241 -27.75 -11.68 31.26
C ALA A 241 -26.24 -11.85 31.02
N GLY A 242 -25.85 -12.79 30.16
CA GLY A 242 -24.45 -13.02 29.81
C GLY A 242 -23.88 -11.97 28.86
N LEU A 243 -24.73 -11.29 28.08
CA LEU A 243 -24.35 -10.20 27.18
C LEU A 243 -25.39 -9.06 27.22
N VAL A 244 -24.91 -7.83 27.41
CA VAL A 244 -25.71 -6.61 27.22
C VAL A 244 -25.06 -5.77 26.12
N VAL A 245 -25.82 -5.33 25.12
CA VAL A 245 -25.33 -4.47 24.03
C VAL A 245 -26.10 -3.15 24.07
N VAL A 246 -25.39 -2.02 24.03
CA VAL A 246 -25.99 -0.68 24.11
C VAL A 246 -25.54 0.13 22.90
N ASP A 247 -26.51 0.66 22.16
CA ASP A 247 -26.27 1.66 21.13
C ASP A 247 -26.37 3.07 21.74
N LEU A 248 -25.22 3.69 21.98
CA LEU A 248 -25.11 4.97 22.69
C LEU A 248 -25.66 6.15 21.87
N ASP A 249 -25.83 5.98 20.56
CA ASP A 249 -26.37 7.01 19.68
C ASP A 249 -27.90 6.86 19.47
N ASP A 250 -28.54 5.79 19.94
CA ASP A 250 -30.00 5.55 19.72
C ASP A 250 -30.79 5.92 20.96
N VAL A 251 -30.74 7.19 21.33
CA VAL A 251 -31.37 7.64 22.55
C VAL A 251 -32.51 8.62 22.30
N GLY A 252 -33.73 8.09 22.31
CA GLY A 252 -34.97 8.79 22.58
C GLY A 252 -35.20 10.14 21.88
N GLY A 253 -35.50 10.12 20.57
CA GLY A 253 -36.42 11.11 19.98
C GLY A 253 -37.86 10.58 20.09
N PRO A 254 -38.86 11.40 20.48
CA PRO A 254 -40.20 10.91 20.80
C PRO A 254 -40.93 10.30 19.59
N ALA A 255 -41.65 9.20 19.84
CA ALA A 255 -42.60 8.57 18.90
C ALA A 255 -43.85 9.41 18.57
N ASP A 256 -43.93 10.66 19.05
CA ASP A 256 -45.11 11.53 19.00
C ASP A 256 -44.95 12.76 18.09
N ALA A 257 -44.10 12.72 17.06
CA ALA A 257 -44.20 13.65 15.95
C ALA A 257 -45.24 13.13 14.95
N GLU A 258 -46.52 13.23 15.31
CA GLU A 258 -47.61 13.10 14.34
C GLU A 258 -47.28 13.97 13.13
N SER A 259 -47.13 13.32 11.99
CA SER A 259 -47.04 13.96 10.68
C SER A 259 -48.25 14.89 10.53
N GLY A 260 -48.01 16.18 10.72
CA GLY A 260 -48.91 17.23 10.28
C GLY A 260 -48.98 17.21 8.76
N SER A 261 -49.84 16.35 8.23
CA SER A 261 -50.18 16.30 6.81
C SER A 261 -51.03 17.53 6.48
N ASP A 262 -50.39 18.67 6.22
CA ASP A 262 -51.03 19.70 5.42
C ASP A 262 -50.84 19.33 3.96
N GLY A 263 -51.84 18.62 3.45
CA GLY A 263 -51.95 18.31 2.04
C GLY A 263 -52.10 19.56 1.20
N THR A 264 -51.41 19.59 0.07
CA THR A 264 -51.93 20.23 -1.14
C THR A 264 -51.25 19.64 -2.38
N GLY A 265 -52.07 19.06 -3.27
CA GLY A 265 -51.87 19.17 -4.71
C GLY A 265 -51.18 18.02 -5.43
N SER A 266 -51.92 16.94 -5.67
CA SER A 266 -51.65 15.98 -6.74
C SER A 266 -51.75 16.64 -8.13
N GLY A 267 -50.84 16.28 -9.04
CA GLY A 267 -50.94 16.48 -10.49
C GLY A 267 -50.11 15.42 -11.23
N PRO A 268 -50.69 14.59 -12.11
CA PRO A 268 -49.98 13.54 -12.84
C PRO A 268 -49.56 14.01 -14.24
N ALA A 269 -48.37 13.60 -14.70
CA ALA A 269 -47.90 13.51 -16.09
C ALA A 269 -46.37 13.36 -16.05
N ASP A 270 -45.65 12.67 -16.92
CA ASP A 270 -45.91 11.72 -18.00
C ASP A 270 -44.51 11.11 -18.32
N ALA A 271 -44.50 10.00 -19.05
CA ALA A 271 -43.32 9.27 -19.47
C ALA A 271 -42.41 10.01 -20.48
N ASP A 272 -41.21 9.42 -20.67
CA ASP A 272 -40.28 9.53 -21.81
C ASP A 272 -39.07 10.48 -21.67
N ALA A 273 -37.90 9.93 -21.33
CA ALA A 273 -36.63 10.17 -22.04
C ALA A 273 -35.48 9.32 -21.47
N GLU A 274 -34.85 8.52 -22.35
CA GLU A 274 -33.57 7.83 -22.14
C GLU A 274 -32.36 8.78 -22.38
N PRO A 275 -31.11 8.36 -22.08
CA PRO A 275 -30.07 9.20 -21.48
C PRO A 275 -29.11 9.83 -22.51
N ASP A 276 -28.50 10.96 -22.13
CA ASP A 276 -27.35 11.54 -22.84
C ASP A 276 -26.17 11.79 -21.88
N GLU A 277 -25.02 11.25 -22.27
CA GLU A 277 -23.70 11.46 -21.68
C GLU A 277 -23.19 12.90 -21.87
N ALA A 278 -22.45 13.43 -20.88
CA ALA A 278 -21.13 14.04 -21.06
C ALA A 278 -20.61 14.62 -19.73
N GLY A 279 -19.37 14.26 -19.37
CA GLY A 279 -18.73 14.65 -18.12
C GLY A 279 -18.30 16.11 -18.04
N SER A 280 -17.85 16.50 -16.84
CA SER A 280 -17.00 17.67 -16.62
C SER A 280 -16.25 17.55 -15.30
N ALA A 281 -14.99 17.96 -15.33
CA ALA A 281 -14.14 18.18 -14.16
C ALA A 281 -14.66 19.38 -13.34
N PRO A 282 -14.35 19.50 -12.04
CA PRO A 282 -14.57 20.73 -11.33
C PRO A 282 -13.34 21.64 -11.48
N ASP A 283 -13.55 22.76 -12.18
CA ASP A 283 -12.70 23.95 -12.06
C ASP A 283 -13.27 24.87 -10.96
N THR A 284 -12.34 25.63 -10.39
CA THR A 284 -12.36 26.45 -9.19
C THR A 284 -13.18 27.76 -9.25
N ASP A 285 -13.58 28.17 -8.04
CA ASP A 285 -13.84 29.52 -7.51
C ASP A 285 -15.13 30.28 -7.88
N ALA A 286 -16.02 30.43 -6.88
CA ALA A 286 -16.71 31.70 -6.60
C ALA A 286 -17.21 31.74 -5.14
N ASP A 287 -16.77 32.78 -4.42
CA ASP A 287 -17.29 33.20 -3.12
C ASP A 287 -18.80 33.49 -3.16
N SER A 288 -19.57 32.85 -2.28
CA SER A 288 -20.81 33.42 -1.76
C SER A 288 -21.18 32.74 -0.43
N ASP A 289 -21.11 33.52 0.65
CA ASP A 289 -21.70 33.23 1.96
C ASP A 289 -23.20 32.91 1.81
N SER A 290 -23.54 31.63 1.89
CA SER A 290 -24.87 31.20 2.32
C SER A 290 -24.74 29.87 3.04
N SER A 291 -24.80 29.96 4.37
CA SER A 291 -25.09 28.86 5.28
C SER A 291 -26.32 28.10 4.79
N THR A 292 -26.08 27.00 4.09
CA THR A 292 -27.09 25.97 3.82
C THR A 292 -26.53 24.73 4.47
N SER A 293 -27.11 24.36 5.61
CA SER A 293 -26.80 23.12 6.31
C SER A 293 -27.13 21.96 5.38
N SER A 294 -26.11 21.32 4.81
CA SER A 294 -26.22 19.94 4.38
C SER A 294 -26.46 19.11 5.65
N ALA A 295 -27.61 18.46 5.73
CA ALA A 295 -27.98 17.59 6.84
C ALA A 295 -27.12 16.33 6.81
N GLY A 296 -25.87 16.42 7.28
CA GLY A 296 -25.08 15.24 7.60
C GLY A 296 -25.65 14.57 8.85
N VAL A 297 -25.65 13.24 8.86
CA VAL A 297 -26.03 12.38 9.99
C VAL A 297 -25.43 12.91 11.29
N GLN A 298 -26.28 13.44 12.18
CA GLN A 298 -25.88 13.96 13.48
C GLN A 298 -25.80 12.79 14.46
N GLY A 299 -24.60 12.20 14.63
CA GLY A 299 -24.30 11.41 15.82
C GLY A 299 -24.42 12.28 17.09
N ALA A 300 -24.60 11.65 18.25
CA ALA A 300 -24.64 12.38 19.51
C ALA A 300 -23.32 13.14 19.73
N ASP A 301 -23.37 14.28 20.44
CA ASP A 301 -22.13 15.00 20.76
C ASP A 301 -21.25 14.17 21.71
N ALA A 302 -19.93 14.43 21.66
CA ALA A 302 -18.98 13.62 22.40
C ALA A 302 -19.17 13.70 23.92
N GLU A 303 -19.65 14.85 24.42
CA GLU A 303 -19.92 15.09 25.83
C GLU A 303 -21.12 14.26 26.33
N SER A 304 -22.19 14.15 25.54
CA SER A 304 -23.37 13.32 25.83
C SER A 304 -23.01 11.83 25.87
N ILE A 305 -22.24 11.36 24.87
CA ILE A 305 -21.80 9.96 24.84
C ILE A 305 -20.92 9.65 26.04
N ASP A 306 -19.98 10.53 26.41
CA ASP A 306 -19.12 10.34 27.58
C ASP A 306 -19.92 10.34 28.90
N ALA A 307 -20.85 11.28 29.07
CA ALA A 307 -21.71 11.34 30.24
C ALA A 307 -22.53 10.05 30.42
N ARG A 308 -23.07 9.53 29.31
CA ARG A 308 -23.81 8.28 29.27
C ARG A 308 -22.96 7.06 29.61
N VAL A 309 -21.73 6.99 29.06
CA VAL A 309 -20.77 5.94 29.43
C VAL A 309 -20.42 6.05 30.92
N GLY A 310 -20.15 7.25 31.42
CA GLY A 310 -19.85 7.49 32.84
C GLY A 310 -20.98 7.05 33.77
N ALA A 311 -22.24 7.31 33.40
CA ALA A 311 -23.41 6.85 34.16
C ALA A 311 -23.50 5.31 34.21
N ILE A 312 -23.29 4.63 33.08
CA ILE A 312 -23.30 3.16 33.01
C ILE A 312 -22.17 2.56 33.85
N LEU A 313 -20.94 3.07 33.71
CA LEU A 313 -19.79 2.60 34.50
C LEU A 313 -20.03 2.78 36.00
N ALA A 314 -20.53 3.94 36.42
CA ALA A 314 -20.85 4.19 37.82
C ALA A 314 -21.92 3.23 38.37
N ALA A 315 -22.96 2.94 37.59
CA ALA A 315 -24.00 1.99 37.99
C ALA A 315 -23.48 0.55 38.14
N LEU A 316 -22.57 0.11 37.25
CA LEU A 316 -21.93 -1.20 37.34
C LEU A 316 -20.99 -1.30 38.55
N ASP A 317 -20.20 -0.25 38.82
CA ASP A 317 -19.31 -0.17 39.98
C ASP A 317 -20.08 -0.18 41.30
N GLU A 318 -21.19 0.58 41.39
CA GLU A 318 -22.05 0.62 42.58
C GLU A 318 -22.67 -0.75 42.89
N ALA A 319 -22.96 -1.54 41.85
CA ALA A 319 -23.46 -2.90 41.98
C ALA A 319 -22.37 -3.92 42.40
N ASN A 320 -21.09 -3.54 42.35
CA ASN A 320 -19.94 -4.46 42.40
C ASN A 320 -20.09 -5.60 41.36
N SER A 321 -20.56 -5.26 40.17
CA SER A 321 -20.68 -6.22 39.09
C SER A 321 -19.31 -6.51 38.52
N ASP A 322 -18.88 -7.77 38.54
CA ASP A 322 -17.67 -8.24 37.85
C ASP A 322 -17.95 -8.31 36.34
N ALA A 323 -18.33 -7.20 35.71
CA ALA A 323 -18.69 -7.14 34.29
C ALA A 323 -17.49 -6.76 33.43
N THR A 324 -17.32 -7.44 32.29
CA THR A 324 -16.37 -7.03 31.25
C THR A 324 -16.99 -5.97 30.36
N VAL A 325 -16.45 -4.76 30.35
CA VAL A 325 -16.93 -3.64 29.52
C VAL A 325 -16.13 -3.54 28.23
N VAL A 326 -16.82 -3.50 27.09
CA VAL A 326 -16.26 -3.34 25.75
C VAL A 326 -16.83 -2.06 25.14
N PHE A 327 -16.05 -0.98 25.13
CA PHE A 327 -16.41 0.25 24.43
C PHE A 327 -15.82 0.24 23.02
N ALA A 328 -16.67 0.34 21.99
CA ALA A 328 -16.27 0.31 20.60
C ALA A 328 -16.91 1.45 19.79
N SER A 329 -16.08 2.29 19.17
CA SER A 329 -16.53 3.26 18.17
C SER A 329 -16.56 2.58 16.79
N LEU A 330 -17.73 2.07 16.41
CA LEU A 330 -17.95 1.10 15.34
C LEU A 330 -18.09 1.70 13.93
N TYR A 331 -18.26 3.01 13.81
CA TYR A 331 -18.54 3.66 12.52
C TYR A 331 -18.03 5.11 12.44
N ASP A 332 -18.05 5.68 11.23
CA ASP A 332 -17.62 7.05 10.96
C ASP A 332 -18.81 8.02 11.11
N THR A 333 -18.62 9.15 11.79
CA THR A 333 -19.60 10.26 11.87
C THR A 333 -19.16 11.51 11.12
N ALA A 334 -17.92 11.52 10.62
CA ALA A 334 -17.38 12.57 9.77
C ALA A 334 -17.43 12.14 8.31
N ASP A 335 -17.37 13.08 7.37
CA ASP A 335 -17.33 12.83 5.91
C ASP A 335 -16.05 12.11 5.42
N ARG A 336 -15.30 11.48 6.32
CA ARG A 336 -14.02 10.82 6.05
C ARG A 336 -13.84 9.58 6.92
N SER A 337 -13.32 8.52 6.30
CA SER A 337 -12.91 7.31 7.00
C SER A 337 -11.67 7.56 7.86
N GLN A 338 -11.75 7.19 9.14
CA GLN A 338 -10.67 7.33 10.10
C GLN A 338 -10.58 6.13 11.05
N LEU A 339 -9.45 6.01 11.77
CA LEU A 339 -9.33 5.01 12.83
C LEU A 339 -10.11 5.49 14.05
N GLN A 340 -10.86 4.56 14.64
CA GLN A 340 -11.73 4.79 15.79
C GLN A 340 -11.07 4.22 17.06
N SER A 341 -11.67 4.44 18.23
CA SER A 341 -11.17 3.88 19.49
C SER A 341 -11.89 2.57 19.88
N LEU A 342 -11.13 1.66 20.49
CA LEU A 342 -11.62 0.48 21.21
C LEU A 342 -10.98 0.48 22.60
N ILE A 343 -11.81 0.27 23.62
CA ILE A 343 -11.38 0.08 25.00
C ILE A 343 -12.05 -1.19 25.54
N ILE A 344 -11.29 -2.07 26.19
CA ILE A 344 -11.81 -3.25 26.87
C ILE A 344 -11.34 -3.21 28.32
N SER A 345 -12.28 -3.21 29.26
CA SER A 345 -12.07 -3.36 30.70
C SER A 345 -12.56 -4.74 31.14
N PRO A 346 -11.68 -5.75 31.25
CA PRO A 346 -12.09 -7.10 31.65
C PRO A 346 -12.39 -7.20 33.14
N ALA A 347 -13.36 -8.03 33.50
CA ALA A 347 -13.78 -8.26 34.88
C ALA A 347 -12.67 -8.79 35.81
N ASP A 348 -11.83 -9.70 35.29
CA ASP A 348 -10.70 -10.27 36.05
C ASP A 348 -9.49 -9.32 36.15
N ASP A 349 -9.68 -8.04 35.80
CA ASP A 349 -8.70 -6.94 35.72
C ASP A 349 -7.27 -7.38 35.39
N PRO A 350 -6.94 -7.61 34.11
CA PRO A 350 -5.56 -7.81 33.72
C PRO A 350 -4.71 -6.55 34.00
N GLY A 351 -5.29 -5.36 34.10
CA GLY A 351 -4.63 -4.07 34.11
C GLY A 351 -4.59 -3.39 32.73
N ALA A 352 -3.85 -2.29 32.66
CA ALA A 352 -3.79 -1.43 31.48
C ALA A 352 -2.82 -1.93 30.40
N GLY A 353 -3.18 -1.88 29.12
CA GLY A 353 -2.34 -2.46 28.06
C GLY A 353 -2.81 -2.21 26.63
N LEU A 354 -2.03 -2.69 25.65
CA LEU A 354 -2.42 -2.68 24.23
C LEU A 354 -3.11 -3.98 23.85
N ILE A 355 -4.19 -3.86 23.07
CA ILE A 355 -4.87 -5.01 22.46
C ILE A 355 -4.16 -5.36 21.16
N SER A 356 -3.90 -6.65 20.94
CA SER A 356 -3.32 -7.21 19.72
C SER A 356 -4.36 -8.05 18.98
N SER A 357 -4.34 -8.04 17.66
CA SER A 357 -5.22 -8.88 16.84
C SER A 357 -4.43 -9.88 16.00
N PRO A 358 -4.79 -11.18 16.00
CA PRO A 358 -4.22 -12.16 15.06
C PRO A 358 -4.48 -11.82 13.59
N SER A 359 -5.58 -11.11 13.29
CA SER A 359 -5.97 -10.76 11.92
C SER A 359 -5.13 -9.60 11.37
N THR A 360 -4.78 -8.62 12.21
CA THR A 360 -3.90 -7.49 11.83
C THR A 360 -2.42 -7.78 12.05
N ARG A 361 -2.09 -8.71 12.96
CA ARG A 361 -0.73 -8.99 13.45
C ARG A 361 0.00 -7.76 14.00
N ALA A 362 -0.77 -6.82 14.56
CA ALA A 362 -0.25 -5.59 15.10
C ALA A 362 -0.80 -5.35 16.50
N ASP A 363 0.05 -4.79 17.37
CA ASP A 363 -0.35 -4.29 18.68
C ASP A 363 -1.01 -2.92 18.51
N GLY A 364 -2.11 -2.69 19.23
CA GLY A 364 -2.85 -1.44 19.18
C GLY A 364 -3.62 -1.18 17.88
N LEU A 365 -3.84 -2.20 17.05
CA LEU A 365 -4.61 -2.10 15.81
C LEU A 365 -5.49 -3.35 15.62
N VAL A 366 -6.80 -3.15 15.61
CA VAL A 366 -7.81 -4.20 15.54
C VAL A 366 -8.87 -3.85 14.49
N GLN A 367 -9.74 -4.80 14.13
CA GLN A 367 -10.84 -4.56 13.19
C GLN A 367 -12.18 -4.95 13.81
N VAL A 368 -13.28 -4.36 13.34
CA VAL A 368 -14.63 -4.74 13.78
C VAL A 368 -14.90 -6.25 13.66
N PRO A 369 -14.50 -6.96 12.58
CA PRO A 369 -14.60 -8.42 12.49
C PRO A 369 -13.94 -9.21 13.63
N ASP A 370 -12.97 -8.63 14.35
CA ASP A 370 -12.32 -9.29 15.50
C ASP A 370 -13.21 -9.27 16.76
N LEU A 371 -14.23 -8.40 16.80
CA LEU A 371 -15.10 -8.23 17.98
C LEU A 371 -16.04 -9.41 18.18
N LEU A 372 -16.65 -9.95 17.11
CA LEU A 372 -17.55 -11.11 17.20
C LEU A 372 -16.88 -12.32 17.87
N PRO A 373 -15.75 -12.87 17.37
CA PRO A 373 -15.11 -14.02 18.00
C PRO A 373 -14.62 -13.71 19.42
N THR A 374 -14.29 -12.44 19.71
CA THR A 374 -13.91 -12.00 21.06
C THR A 374 -15.10 -12.03 22.01
N ILE A 375 -16.24 -11.48 21.62
CA ILE A 375 -17.46 -11.48 22.43
C ILE A 375 -17.93 -12.91 22.71
N LEU A 376 -17.96 -13.79 21.69
CA LEU A 376 -18.30 -15.19 21.89
C LEU A 376 -17.34 -15.89 22.87
N THR A 377 -16.03 -15.61 22.77
CA THR A 377 -15.04 -16.17 23.72
C THR A 377 -15.29 -15.68 25.15
N LEU A 378 -15.62 -14.40 25.32
CA LEU A 378 -15.90 -13.79 26.63
C LEU A 378 -17.19 -14.33 27.25
N THR A 379 -18.25 -14.49 26.45
CA THR A 379 -19.54 -15.06 26.90
C THR A 379 -19.49 -16.58 27.03
N GLY A 380 -18.47 -17.23 26.47
CA GLY A 380 -18.31 -18.67 26.53
C GLY A 380 -18.99 -19.47 25.44
N ALA A 381 -19.52 -18.78 24.42
CA ALA A 381 -20.10 -19.40 23.24
C ALA A 381 -19.01 -19.88 22.27
N ASP A 382 -19.33 -20.93 21.50
CA ASP A 382 -18.43 -21.44 20.48
C ASP A 382 -18.30 -20.46 19.32
N THR A 383 -17.08 -20.23 18.84
CA THR A 383 -16.83 -19.34 17.70
C THR A 383 -17.02 -20.09 16.38
N PRO A 384 -17.89 -19.61 15.47
CA PRO A 384 -18.06 -20.21 14.15
C PRO A 384 -16.75 -20.27 13.36
N SER A 385 -16.50 -21.40 12.70
CA SER A 385 -15.32 -21.56 11.85
C SER A 385 -15.40 -20.68 10.59
N GLY A 386 -14.24 -20.23 10.10
CA GLY A 386 -14.15 -19.54 8.81
C GLY A 386 -14.36 -18.03 8.84
N LEU A 387 -14.62 -17.44 10.01
CA LEU A 387 -14.62 -15.99 10.21
C LEU A 387 -13.29 -15.35 9.80
N PRO A 388 -13.31 -14.15 9.19
CA PRO A 388 -12.08 -13.44 8.81
C PRO A 388 -11.37 -12.79 10.00
N GLY A 389 -12.11 -12.40 11.05
CA GLY A 389 -11.56 -11.87 12.29
C GLY A 389 -11.05 -12.95 13.23
N GLY A 390 -10.19 -12.58 14.16
CA GLY A 390 -9.68 -13.47 15.20
C GLY A 390 -9.95 -12.93 16.60
N THR A 391 -10.08 -13.82 17.58
CA THR A 391 -10.19 -13.45 18.99
C THR A 391 -9.03 -12.53 19.38
N LEU A 392 -9.37 -11.38 19.96
CA LEU A 392 -8.41 -10.39 20.42
C LEU A 392 -7.53 -10.98 21.51
N LEU A 393 -6.26 -10.58 21.50
CA LEU A 393 -5.26 -11.02 22.44
C LEU A 393 -4.71 -9.80 23.17
N TRP A 394 -4.35 -9.98 24.44
CA TRP A 394 -3.59 -8.99 25.18
C TRP A 394 -2.54 -9.72 26.00
N ARG A 395 -1.40 -9.06 26.19
CA ARG A 395 -0.40 -9.57 27.13
C ARG A 395 -0.89 -9.28 28.54
N SER A 396 -0.61 -10.17 29.50
CA SER A 396 -0.71 -9.84 30.91
C SER A 396 0.07 -8.54 31.20
N PRO A 397 -0.61 -7.46 31.58
CA PRO A 397 0.00 -6.17 31.87
C PRO A 397 1.13 -6.29 32.90
N ASP A 398 2.22 -5.57 32.66
CA ASP A 398 3.18 -5.31 33.73
C ASP A 398 2.54 -4.27 34.67
N PRO A 399 2.65 -4.39 35.99
CA PRO A 399 2.21 -3.33 36.91
C PRO A 399 2.73 -1.93 36.55
N SER A 400 3.87 -1.82 35.86
CA SER A 400 4.37 -0.54 35.34
C SER A 400 3.52 0.07 34.22
N ASP A 401 2.74 -0.73 33.49
CA ASP A 401 1.89 -0.28 32.38
C ASP A 401 0.67 0.53 32.84
N ALA A 402 0.30 0.39 34.13
CA ALA A 402 -0.73 1.17 34.81
C ALA A 402 -0.19 2.48 35.43
N GLU A 403 1.13 2.72 35.41
CA GLU A 403 1.65 4.02 35.85
C GLU A 403 1.11 5.14 34.93
N PRO A 404 0.72 6.31 35.48
CA PRO A 404 0.11 7.38 34.68
C PRO A 404 0.93 7.77 33.44
N ALA A 405 2.26 7.81 33.57
CA ALA A 405 3.14 8.13 32.45
C ALA A 405 3.16 7.05 31.35
N ALA A 406 3.00 5.77 31.72
CA ALA A 406 2.93 4.67 30.77
C ALA A 406 1.57 4.65 30.06
N ALA A 407 0.48 4.89 30.80
CA ALA A 407 -0.86 5.03 30.24
C ALA A 407 -0.93 6.20 29.24
N ASP A 408 -0.42 7.37 29.60
CA ASP A 408 -0.35 8.54 28.71
C ASP A 408 0.51 8.25 27.47
N ALA A 409 1.64 7.57 27.62
CA ALA A 409 2.49 7.19 26.49
C ALA A 409 1.80 6.18 25.55
N ARG A 410 1.01 5.25 26.10
CA ARG A 410 0.22 4.28 25.33
C ARG A 410 -0.84 4.97 24.48
N ILE A 411 -1.66 5.83 25.10
CA ILE A 411 -2.72 6.58 24.41
C ILE A 411 -2.09 7.51 23.36
N ALA A 412 -1.05 8.27 23.71
CA ALA A 412 -0.34 9.12 22.76
C ALA A 412 0.24 8.33 21.56
N GLY A 413 0.65 7.08 21.77
CA GLY A 413 1.08 6.17 20.70
C GLY A 413 -0.07 5.79 19.75
N LEU A 414 -1.25 5.52 20.29
CA LEU A 414 -2.47 5.22 19.52
C LEU A 414 -2.93 6.46 18.73
N THR A 415 -2.96 7.63 19.38
CA THR A 415 -3.26 8.93 18.76
C THR A 415 -2.29 9.25 17.63
N ASP A 416 -0.99 9.06 17.85
CA ASP A 416 0.04 9.32 16.83
C ASP A 416 -0.11 8.42 15.60
N PHE A 417 -0.45 7.13 15.82
CA PHE A 417 -0.70 6.21 14.73
C PHE A 417 -1.95 6.60 13.93
N ALA A 418 -3.04 6.97 14.60
CA ALA A 418 -4.27 7.46 13.99
C ALA A 418 -4.05 8.75 13.19
N MET A 419 -3.30 9.71 13.76
CA MET A 419 -2.93 10.95 13.08
C MET A 419 -2.15 10.67 11.80
N ARG A 420 -1.13 9.80 11.84
CA ARG A 420 -0.36 9.41 10.66
C ARG A 420 -1.25 8.83 9.57
N ALA A 421 -2.15 7.92 9.93
CA ALA A 421 -3.11 7.30 9.01
C ALA A 421 -4.04 8.32 8.37
N ARG A 422 -4.52 9.31 9.14
CA ARG A 422 -5.37 10.41 8.65
C ARG A 422 -4.62 11.33 7.68
N VAL A 423 -3.45 11.84 8.07
CA VAL A 423 -2.76 12.89 7.29
C VAL A 423 -2.11 12.38 6.01
N VAL A 424 -1.79 11.08 5.91
CA VAL A 424 -1.22 10.51 4.67
C VAL A 424 -2.28 10.37 3.57
N ALA A 425 -3.55 10.15 3.93
CA ALA A 425 -4.65 9.88 3.00
C ALA A 425 -4.74 10.90 1.83
N PRO A 426 -4.80 12.22 2.08
CA PRO A 426 -4.86 13.21 1.00
C PRO A 426 -3.54 13.39 0.24
N LEU A 427 -2.41 12.91 0.79
CA LEU A 427 -1.08 13.13 0.21
C LEU A 427 -0.66 12.04 -0.79
N ILE A 428 -1.34 10.90 -0.81
CA ILE A 428 -1.00 9.77 -1.71
C ILE A 428 -1.12 10.16 -3.17
N SER A 429 -2.28 10.68 -3.59
CA SER A 429 -2.53 11.03 -4.99
C SER A 429 -1.52 12.05 -5.51
N PRO A 430 -1.26 13.19 -4.84
CA PRO A 430 -0.20 14.11 -5.22
C PRO A 430 1.18 13.42 -5.29
N ALA A 431 1.58 12.69 -4.26
CA ALA A 431 2.93 12.10 -4.20
C ALA A 431 3.17 11.09 -5.33
N VAL A 432 2.18 10.23 -5.64
CA VAL A 432 2.23 9.28 -6.75
C VAL A 432 2.29 10.03 -8.09
N LEU A 433 1.49 11.09 -8.26
CA LEU A 433 1.52 11.90 -9.48
C LEU A 433 2.86 12.57 -9.71
N ILE A 434 3.47 13.08 -8.65
CA ILE A 434 4.79 13.69 -8.76
C ILE A 434 5.85 12.64 -9.11
N LEU A 435 5.78 11.44 -8.54
CA LEU A 435 6.67 10.33 -8.91
C LEU A 435 6.53 9.93 -10.39
N VAL A 436 5.29 9.82 -10.88
CA VAL A 436 5.00 9.53 -12.30
C VAL A 436 5.49 10.68 -13.18
N GLY A 437 5.18 11.91 -12.82
CA GLY A 437 5.60 13.13 -13.51
C GLY A 437 7.13 13.25 -13.60
N ALA A 438 7.85 12.95 -12.52
CA ALA A 438 9.31 12.94 -12.49
C ALA A 438 9.90 11.90 -13.47
N ASN A 439 9.27 10.73 -13.58
CA ASN A 439 9.65 9.70 -14.56
C ASN A 439 9.38 10.13 -16.01
N ILE A 440 8.21 10.71 -16.28
CA ILE A 440 7.88 11.26 -17.60
C ILE A 440 8.86 12.38 -17.98
N ALA A 441 9.15 13.30 -17.06
CA ALA A 441 10.11 14.38 -17.26
C ALA A 441 11.53 13.85 -17.54
N LEU A 442 11.97 12.82 -16.82
CA LEU A 442 13.25 12.15 -17.07
C LEU A 442 13.28 11.52 -18.47
N GLY A 443 12.22 10.82 -18.86
CA GLY A 443 12.07 10.23 -20.20
C GLY A 443 12.12 11.29 -21.31
N ALA A 444 11.39 12.39 -21.14
CA ALA A 444 11.38 13.52 -22.07
C ALA A 444 12.76 14.20 -22.15
N ALA A 445 13.42 14.43 -21.00
CA ALA A 445 14.77 14.98 -20.95
C ALA A 445 15.79 14.07 -21.65
N ALA A 446 15.67 12.74 -21.49
CA ALA A 446 16.51 11.80 -22.20
C ALA A 446 16.26 11.84 -23.72
N LEU A 447 15.00 11.93 -24.15
CA LEU A 447 14.63 12.03 -25.56
C LEU A 447 15.22 13.29 -26.21
N VAL A 448 14.97 14.45 -25.60
CA VAL A 448 15.44 15.75 -26.13
C VAL A 448 16.96 15.86 -26.02
N GLY A 449 17.54 15.50 -24.87
CA GLY A 449 18.96 15.62 -24.59
C GLY A 449 19.85 14.67 -25.41
N LEU A 450 19.34 13.51 -25.82
CA LEU A 450 20.07 12.58 -26.67
C LEU A 450 19.79 12.78 -28.17
N ASN A 451 18.91 13.71 -28.53
CA ASN A 451 18.61 14.04 -29.92
C ASN A 451 19.80 14.77 -30.57
N ARG A 452 20.32 14.18 -31.64
CA ARG A 452 21.48 14.71 -32.38
C ARG A 452 21.27 16.15 -32.86
N ARG A 453 20.09 16.49 -33.39
CA ARG A 453 19.80 17.85 -33.90
C ARG A 453 19.82 18.89 -32.78
N VAL A 454 19.32 18.53 -31.61
CA VAL A 454 19.32 19.41 -30.42
C VAL A 454 20.75 19.65 -29.95
N LEU A 455 21.56 18.59 -29.85
CA LEU A 455 22.96 18.68 -29.47
C LEU A 455 23.78 19.53 -30.46
N GLU A 456 23.58 19.36 -31.76
CA GLU A 456 24.25 20.14 -32.82
C GLU A 456 23.84 21.62 -32.80
N ARG A 457 22.55 21.91 -32.58
CA ARG A 457 22.03 23.29 -32.43
C ARG A 457 22.62 23.99 -31.21
N LEU A 458 22.60 23.34 -30.05
CA LEU A 458 23.20 23.88 -28.82
C LEU A 458 24.73 24.03 -28.90
N GLY A 459 25.36 23.16 -29.69
CA GLY A 459 26.78 23.21 -30.01
C GLY A 459 27.15 24.29 -31.05
N GLY A 460 26.18 24.96 -31.68
CA GLY A 460 26.43 25.97 -32.71
C GLY A 460 27.13 25.42 -33.96
N GLY A 461 26.98 24.12 -34.25
CA GLY A 461 27.68 23.45 -35.36
C GLY A 461 29.16 23.14 -35.11
N GLU A 462 29.78 23.64 -34.03
CA GLU A 462 31.18 23.34 -33.71
C GLU A 462 31.33 21.95 -33.06
N PRO A 463 32.22 21.07 -33.58
CA PRO A 463 32.40 19.72 -33.06
C PRO A 463 32.79 19.66 -31.58
N ASP A 464 33.76 20.49 -31.17
CA ASP A 464 34.28 20.52 -29.80
C ASP A 464 33.25 21.06 -28.80
N ARG A 465 32.46 22.05 -29.21
CA ARG A 465 31.40 22.62 -28.39
C ARG A 465 30.26 21.61 -28.24
N THR A 466 29.86 20.95 -29.32
CA THR A 466 28.87 19.86 -29.32
C THR A 466 29.30 18.72 -28.39
N ALA A 467 30.58 18.31 -28.41
CA ALA A 467 31.10 17.29 -27.52
C ALA A 467 31.13 17.71 -26.04
N ARG A 468 31.31 19.01 -25.73
CA ARG A 468 31.19 19.54 -24.36
C ARG A 468 29.74 19.56 -23.88
N VAL A 469 28.81 20.03 -24.72
CA VAL A 469 27.37 20.04 -24.42
C VAL A 469 26.89 18.61 -24.15
N ARG A 470 27.21 17.66 -25.04
CA ARG A 470 26.85 16.25 -24.89
C ARG A 470 27.34 15.65 -23.57
N ARG A 471 28.59 15.90 -23.18
CA ARG A 471 29.13 15.47 -21.87
C ARG A 471 28.38 16.08 -20.68
N GLY A 472 27.99 17.35 -20.79
CA GLY A 472 27.16 18.02 -19.79
C GLY A 472 25.79 17.34 -19.67
N VAL A 473 25.12 17.11 -20.80
CA VAL A 473 23.80 16.45 -20.87
C VAL A 473 23.86 15.03 -20.30
N LEU A 474 24.85 14.22 -20.68
CA LEU A 474 24.99 12.85 -20.16
C LEU A 474 25.20 12.82 -18.64
N ARG A 475 25.96 13.77 -18.08
CA ARG A 475 26.14 13.89 -16.62
C ARG A 475 24.86 14.35 -15.92
N GLY A 476 24.17 15.33 -16.51
CA GLY A 476 22.89 15.82 -16.00
C GLY A 476 21.83 14.73 -15.97
N LEU A 477 21.65 14.01 -17.09
CA LEU A 477 20.71 12.89 -17.20
C LEU A 477 21.06 11.75 -16.23
N ARG A 478 22.34 11.42 -16.07
CA ARG A 478 22.75 10.41 -15.09
C ARG A 478 22.42 10.85 -13.66
N ALA A 479 22.70 12.11 -13.30
CA ALA A 479 22.40 12.62 -11.97
C ALA A 479 20.89 12.64 -11.71
N ALA A 480 20.10 13.15 -12.66
CA ALA A 480 18.64 13.15 -12.59
C ALA A 480 18.09 11.72 -12.44
N ALA A 481 18.59 10.76 -13.22
CA ALA A 481 18.17 9.37 -13.11
C ALA A 481 18.53 8.71 -11.77
N ILE A 482 19.66 9.06 -11.16
CA ILE A 482 19.99 8.58 -9.81
C ILE A 482 19.02 9.17 -8.78
N VAL A 483 18.70 10.47 -8.89
CA VAL A 483 17.74 11.13 -7.99
C VAL A 483 16.36 10.52 -8.14
N VAL A 484 15.80 10.48 -9.35
CA VAL A 484 14.47 9.92 -9.62
C VAL A 484 14.37 8.45 -9.21
N GLY A 485 15.42 7.65 -9.48
CA GLY A 485 15.47 6.25 -9.08
C GLY A 485 15.57 6.02 -7.57
N ALA A 486 15.96 7.03 -6.78
CA ALA A 486 16.02 6.95 -5.33
C ALA A 486 14.67 7.29 -4.66
N ILE A 487 13.77 7.98 -5.35
CA ILE A 487 12.49 8.47 -4.80
C ILE A 487 11.61 7.35 -4.25
N PRO A 488 11.39 6.20 -4.92
CA PRO A 488 10.51 5.16 -4.38
C PRO A 488 11.00 4.60 -3.04
N ALA A 489 12.31 4.32 -2.91
CA ALA A 489 12.90 3.89 -1.65
C ALA A 489 12.86 5.00 -0.58
N ALA A 490 13.03 6.26 -1.00
CA ALA A 490 12.96 7.41 -0.11
C ALA A 490 11.54 7.66 0.43
N LEU A 491 10.49 7.43 -0.36
CA LEU A 491 9.10 7.55 0.10
C LEU A 491 8.77 6.51 1.18
N ILE A 492 9.30 5.30 1.07
CA ILE A 492 9.18 4.29 2.13
C ILE A 492 10.02 4.70 3.36
N ALA A 493 11.27 5.10 3.14
CA ALA A 493 12.17 5.51 4.21
C ALA A 493 11.75 6.82 4.91
N ALA A 494 10.91 7.65 4.29
CA ALA A 494 10.40 8.88 4.89
C ALA A 494 9.65 8.60 6.20
N ASN A 495 9.02 7.41 6.32
CA ASN A 495 8.33 6.97 7.53
C ASN A 495 9.27 6.64 8.71
N LEU A 496 10.60 6.70 8.53
CA LEU A 496 11.55 6.66 9.64
C LEU A 496 11.57 7.94 10.49
N VAL A 497 10.99 9.02 9.97
CA VAL A 497 10.89 10.31 10.65
C VAL A 497 9.42 10.64 10.83
N PRO A 498 8.98 11.15 12.00
CA PRO A 498 7.58 11.49 12.26
C PRO A 498 7.14 12.77 11.53
N TRP A 499 7.15 12.72 10.19
CA TRP A 499 6.84 13.85 9.32
C TRP A 499 5.40 14.34 9.48
N TRP A 500 4.49 13.46 9.93
CA TRP A 500 3.09 13.77 10.19
C TRP A 500 2.90 14.73 11.37
N ARG A 501 3.86 14.81 12.30
CA ARG A 501 3.84 15.77 13.42
C ARG A 501 4.30 17.18 13.03
N ALA A 502 4.69 17.40 11.77
CA ALA A 502 5.07 18.73 11.31
C ALA A 502 3.84 19.64 11.23
N GLY A 503 3.99 20.93 11.56
CA GLY A 503 2.89 21.91 11.46
C GLY A 503 2.28 22.03 10.05
N SER A 504 3.01 21.59 9.03
CA SER A 504 2.46 21.23 7.72
C SER A 504 2.91 19.80 7.37
N PRO A 505 2.06 18.77 7.55
CA PRO A 505 2.42 17.37 7.27
C PRO A 505 2.90 17.15 5.85
N GLY A 506 2.32 17.88 4.89
CA GLY A 506 2.77 17.86 3.50
C GLY A 506 4.22 18.30 3.33
N LEU A 507 4.61 19.43 3.92
CA LEU A 507 6.01 19.89 3.88
C LEU A 507 6.94 18.96 4.67
N GLY A 508 6.46 18.40 5.77
CA GLY A 508 7.17 17.37 6.52
C GLY A 508 7.52 16.17 5.64
N LEU A 509 6.51 15.60 4.96
CA LEU A 509 6.69 14.46 4.06
C LEU A 509 7.63 14.78 2.90
N ALA A 510 7.47 15.96 2.29
CA ALA A 510 8.33 16.40 1.20
C ALA A 510 9.78 16.54 1.68
N ALA A 511 10.01 17.17 2.83
CA ALA A 511 11.35 17.33 3.40
C ALA A 511 12.00 15.99 3.76
N ALA A 512 11.25 15.07 4.41
CA ALA A 512 11.73 13.74 4.74
C ALA A 512 12.10 12.94 3.47
N THR A 513 11.23 12.97 2.46
CA THR A 513 11.46 12.30 1.18
C THR A 513 12.67 12.88 0.44
N VAL A 514 12.83 14.20 0.40
CA VAL A 514 13.98 14.86 -0.22
C VAL A 514 15.27 14.53 0.53
N GLY A 515 15.24 14.56 1.86
CA GLY A 515 16.37 14.17 2.70
C GLY A 515 16.83 12.73 2.42
N ALA A 516 15.90 11.77 2.47
CA ALA A 516 16.17 10.37 2.17
C ALA A 516 16.67 10.16 0.72
N THR A 517 16.07 10.85 -0.24
CA THR A 517 16.49 10.82 -1.66
C THR A 517 17.93 11.29 -1.82
N LEU A 518 18.30 12.39 -1.16
CA LEU A 518 19.66 12.94 -1.19
C LEU A 518 20.69 12.00 -0.59
N VAL A 519 20.36 11.35 0.54
CA VAL A 519 21.23 10.35 1.19
C VAL A 519 21.44 9.16 0.25
N LEU A 520 20.37 8.55 -0.26
CA LEU A 520 20.45 7.41 -1.16
C LEU A 520 21.20 7.74 -2.47
N ALA A 521 20.91 8.90 -3.07
CA ALA A 521 21.59 9.37 -4.26
C ALA A 521 23.08 9.63 -4.01
N ALA A 522 23.45 10.20 -2.85
CA ALA A 522 24.84 10.43 -2.47
C ALA A 522 25.60 9.10 -2.34
N ILE A 523 25.03 8.10 -1.67
CA ILE A 523 25.61 6.75 -1.55
C ILE A 523 25.80 6.14 -2.95
N ALA A 524 24.79 6.22 -3.82
CA ALA A 524 24.85 5.70 -5.19
C ALA A 524 25.94 6.40 -6.04
N VAL A 525 26.09 7.73 -5.90
CA VAL A 525 27.14 8.51 -6.59
C VAL A 525 28.52 8.18 -6.06
N LEU A 526 28.69 8.00 -4.74
CA LEU A 526 29.95 7.60 -4.12
C LEU A 526 30.36 6.20 -4.60
N ALA A 527 29.42 5.25 -4.64
CA ALA A 527 29.66 3.92 -5.18
C ALA A 527 30.09 3.95 -6.65
N ALA A 528 29.50 4.82 -7.47
CA ALA A 528 29.94 5.01 -8.86
C ALA A 528 31.38 5.52 -9.02
N ARG A 529 31.99 6.11 -7.99
CA ARG A 529 33.41 6.49 -8.02
C ARG A 529 34.33 5.31 -7.80
N ARG A 530 33.88 4.30 -7.06
CA ARG A 530 34.70 3.17 -6.63
C ARG A 530 34.50 1.90 -7.46
N PHE A 531 33.30 1.71 -7.99
CA PHE A 531 32.86 0.48 -8.64
C PHE A 531 32.48 0.71 -10.11
N ALA A 532 32.13 -0.40 -10.79
CA ALA A 532 31.79 -0.40 -12.21
C ALA A 532 30.57 0.47 -12.54
N ALA A 533 30.38 0.76 -13.84
CA ALA A 533 29.31 1.59 -14.38
C ALA A 533 27.88 1.37 -13.81
N PRO A 534 27.38 0.14 -13.57
CA PRO A 534 26.03 -0.07 -13.04
C PRO A 534 25.90 0.17 -11.52
N ALA A 535 26.97 0.57 -10.82
CA ALA A 535 26.97 0.68 -9.36
C ALA A 535 25.81 1.48 -8.76
N PRO A 536 25.40 2.66 -9.28
CA PRO A 536 24.25 3.38 -8.73
C PRO A 536 22.95 2.57 -8.78
N VAL A 537 22.70 1.86 -9.88
CA VAL A 537 21.49 1.04 -10.04
C VAL A 537 21.48 -0.08 -9.02
N VAL A 538 22.62 -0.75 -8.83
CA VAL A 538 22.76 -1.83 -7.84
C VAL A 538 22.55 -1.30 -6.44
N VAL A 539 23.18 -0.18 -6.08
CA VAL A 539 23.04 0.41 -4.74
C VAL A 539 21.59 0.76 -4.44
N LEU A 540 20.90 1.45 -5.36
CA LEU A 540 19.51 1.84 -5.15
C LEU A 540 18.59 0.61 -5.08
N SER A 541 18.80 -0.38 -5.96
CA SER A 541 18.00 -1.61 -5.95
C SER A 541 18.22 -2.43 -4.67
N VAL A 542 19.47 -2.56 -4.21
CA VAL A 542 19.80 -3.23 -2.95
C VAL A 542 19.23 -2.46 -1.76
N ALA A 543 19.26 -1.13 -1.77
CA ALA A 543 18.64 -0.32 -0.73
C ALA A 543 17.12 -0.52 -0.69
N THR A 544 16.44 -0.52 -1.83
CA THR A 544 15.00 -0.85 -1.93
C THR A 544 14.70 -2.23 -1.35
N ILE A 545 15.46 -3.25 -1.77
CA ILE A 545 15.32 -4.63 -1.24
C ILE A 545 15.53 -4.65 0.27
N ALA A 546 16.58 -4.00 0.77
CA ALA A 546 16.93 -4.00 2.18
C ALA A 546 15.89 -3.30 3.04
N ILE A 547 15.41 -2.12 2.63
CA ILE A 547 14.38 -1.37 3.35
C ILE A 547 13.10 -2.21 3.46
N ILE A 548 12.61 -2.76 2.35
CA ILE A 548 11.39 -3.58 2.32
C ILE A 548 11.58 -4.87 3.12
N THR A 549 12.73 -5.54 2.98
CA THR A 549 13.01 -6.79 3.74
C THR A 549 13.02 -6.48 5.23
N VAL A 550 13.78 -5.48 5.68
CA VAL A 550 13.85 -5.13 7.11
C VAL A 550 12.47 -4.79 7.63
N ASP A 551 11.68 -4.01 6.87
CA ASP A 551 10.35 -3.60 7.28
C ASP A 551 9.41 -4.81 7.51
N VAL A 552 9.28 -5.70 6.53
CA VAL A 552 8.37 -6.85 6.64
C VAL A 552 8.83 -7.84 7.72
N PHE A 553 10.16 -8.01 7.91
CA PHE A 553 10.68 -8.82 9.01
C PHE A 553 10.47 -8.18 10.39
N SER A 554 10.35 -6.85 10.46
CA SER A 554 10.15 -6.10 11.70
C SER A 554 8.68 -5.91 12.08
N GLY A 555 7.72 -6.37 11.27
CA GLY A 555 6.29 -6.17 11.54
C GLY A 555 5.62 -5.09 10.68
N SER A 556 6.20 -4.70 9.55
CA SER A 556 5.58 -3.78 8.56
C SER A 556 5.27 -2.36 9.09
N HIS A 557 6.14 -1.81 9.94
CA HIS A 557 5.96 -0.50 10.57
C HIS A 557 6.11 0.70 9.61
N LEU A 558 7.01 0.60 8.63
CA LEU A 558 7.19 1.60 7.56
C LEU A 558 6.12 1.47 6.50
N PHE A 559 5.56 0.29 6.33
CA PHE A 559 4.47 -0.03 5.41
C PHE A 559 3.13 0.59 5.83
N LEU A 560 2.76 0.48 7.11
CA LEU A 560 1.51 1.05 7.62
C LEU A 560 1.55 2.58 7.62
N GLY A 561 0.56 3.21 6.99
CA GLY A 561 0.46 4.68 6.93
C GLY A 561 1.54 5.33 6.05
N SER A 562 2.01 4.65 5.01
CA SER A 562 2.95 5.21 4.01
C SER A 562 2.27 5.52 2.69
N VAL A 563 2.81 6.50 1.96
CA VAL A 563 2.41 6.84 0.58
C VAL A 563 2.45 5.64 -0.36
N LEU A 564 3.50 4.81 -0.26
CA LEU A 564 3.67 3.61 -1.09
C LEU A 564 3.32 2.31 -0.33
N GLY A 565 2.80 2.45 0.89
CA GLY A 565 2.35 1.34 1.72
C GLY A 565 0.84 1.16 1.66
N THR A 566 0.23 0.81 2.79
CA THR A 566 -1.23 0.70 2.92
C THR A 566 -1.76 1.60 4.02
N GLN A 567 -3.03 1.94 3.86
CA GLN A 567 -3.82 2.73 4.78
C GLN A 567 -4.56 1.76 5.70
N PRO A 568 -4.23 1.69 6.99
CA PRO A 568 -4.87 0.75 7.91
C PRO A 568 -6.38 0.97 7.98
N GLN A 569 -6.85 2.22 7.88
CA GLN A 569 -8.27 2.56 7.91
C GLN A 569 -9.08 2.02 6.72
N LEU A 570 -8.42 1.73 5.58
CA LEU A 570 -9.10 1.12 4.43
C LEU A 570 -9.20 -0.41 4.53
N GLY A 571 -8.59 -1.00 5.56
CA GLY A 571 -8.56 -2.43 5.81
C GLY A 571 -8.09 -3.30 4.64
N ALA A 572 -7.33 -2.77 3.71
CA ALA A 572 -6.88 -3.54 2.55
C ALA A 572 -5.85 -4.61 2.93
N ARG A 573 -4.87 -4.25 3.78
CA ARG A 573 -3.80 -5.14 4.27
C ARG A 573 -3.05 -4.48 5.44
N TYR A 574 -2.75 -5.26 6.47
CA TYR A 574 -2.11 -4.79 7.71
C TYR A 574 -0.63 -5.18 7.86
N TYR A 575 -0.20 -6.22 7.17
CA TYR A 575 1.18 -6.71 7.20
C TYR A 575 1.58 -7.31 5.84
N GLY A 576 2.87 -7.57 5.68
CA GLY A 576 3.39 -8.25 4.49
C GLY A 576 3.67 -7.31 3.32
N MET A 577 3.54 -7.83 2.11
CA MET A 577 3.93 -7.18 0.86
C MET A 577 2.69 -6.69 0.12
N SER A 578 2.44 -5.38 0.02
CA SER A 578 1.43 -4.86 -0.93
C SER A 578 1.90 -4.99 -2.38
N ASN A 579 1.00 -4.78 -3.33
CA ASN A 579 1.36 -4.67 -4.75
C ASN A 579 2.45 -3.63 -5.00
N HIS A 580 2.46 -2.53 -4.24
CA HIS A 580 3.49 -1.51 -4.35
C HIS A 580 4.86 -2.03 -3.90
N TYR A 581 4.91 -2.71 -2.75
CA TYR A 581 6.13 -3.35 -2.22
C TYR A 581 6.61 -4.45 -3.16
N PHE A 582 5.71 -5.36 -3.56
CA PHE A 582 5.96 -6.41 -4.55
C PHE A 582 6.59 -5.84 -5.82
N ALA A 583 5.99 -4.82 -6.43
CA ALA A 583 6.45 -4.24 -7.69
C ALA A 583 7.87 -3.67 -7.60
N LEU A 584 8.16 -2.91 -6.53
CA LEU A 584 9.47 -2.32 -6.30
C LEU A 584 10.52 -3.38 -5.96
N PHE A 585 10.18 -4.31 -5.05
CA PHE A 585 11.06 -5.36 -4.55
C PHE A 585 11.47 -6.35 -5.65
N SER A 586 10.51 -6.87 -6.41
CA SER A 586 10.75 -7.84 -7.48
C SER A 586 11.48 -7.20 -8.68
N THR A 587 11.14 -5.96 -9.04
CA THR A 587 11.87 -5.18 -10.06
C THR A 587 13.32 -4.95 -9.65
N ALA A 588 13.55 -4.50 -8.42
CA ALA A 588 14.89 -4.33 -7.86
C ALA A 588 15.67 -5.65 -7.86
N GLY A 589 15.02 -6.77 -7.49
CA GLY A 589 15.60 -8.11 -7.50
C GLY A 589 16.10 -8.52 -8.89
N ILE A 590 15.32 -8.27 -9.94
CA ILE A 590 15.73 -8.55 -11.33
C ILE A 590 16.93 -7.68 -11.73
N LEU A 591 16.95 -6.40 -11.34
CA LEU A 591 18.08 -5.50 -11.62
C LEU A 591 19.36 -5.95 -10.92
N VAL A 592 19.27 -6.36 -9.65
CA VAL A 592 20.40 -6.91 -8.88
C VAL A 592 20.88 -8.23 -9.49
N ALA A 593 19.98 -9.15 -9.81
CA ALA A 593 20.32 -10.43 -10.43
C ALA A 593 21.02 -10.24 -11.78
N ALA A 594 20.53 -9.34 -12.62
CA ALA A 594 21.17 -9.02 -13.90
C ALA A 594 22.56 -8.41 -13.71
N ALA A 595 22.73 -7.52 -12.74
CA ALA A 595 24.02 -6.90 -12.43
C ALA A 595 25.03 -7.91 -11.90
N ALA A 596 24.61 -8.84 -11.03
CA ALA A 596 25.45 -9.91 -10.46
C ALA A 596 25.82 -10.97 -11.51
N ALA A 597 24.89 -11.33 -12.39
CA ALA A 597 25.12 -12.29 -13.47
C ALA A 597 26.01 -11.73 -14.59
N GLY A 598 26.01 -10.41 -14.82
CA GLY A 598 26.73 -9.76 -15.92
C GLY A 598 28.23 -10.09 -15.99
N PRO A 599 29.01 -9.92 -14.89
CA PRO A 599 30.41 -10.33 -14.83
C PRO A 599 30.64 -11.82 -15.14
N LEU A 600 29.77 -12.69 -14.63
CA LEU A 600 29.87 -14.14 -14.82
C LEU A 600 29.63 -14.55 -16.28
N VAL A 601 28.63 -13.94 -16.93
CA VAL A 601 28.36 -14.15 -18.35
C VAL A 601 29.52 -13.64 -19.22
N ARG A 602 30.16 -12.54 -18.84
CA ARG A 602 31.38 -12.03 -19.51
C ARG A 602 32.57 -12.96 -19.33
N ALA A 603 32.72 -13.55 -18.15
CA ALA A 603 33.74 -14.55 -17.83
C ALA A 603 33.45 -15.95 -18.39
N GLY A 604 32.35 -16.15 -19.13
CA GLY A 604 31.97 -17.46 -19.68
C GLY A 604 31.34 -18.43 -18.67
N ARG A 605 31.22 -18.06 -17.39
CA ARG A 605 30.63 -18.87 -16.30
C ARG A 605 29.10 -18.80 -16.31
N ARG A 606 28.49 -19.15 -17.46
CA ARG A 606 27.07 -18.92 -17.75
C ARG A 606 26.11 -19.69 -16.84
N TRP A 607 26.45 -20.93 -16.46
CA TRP A 607 25.64 -21.72 -15.52
C TRP A 607 25.70 -21.19 -14.10
N LEU A 608 26.85 -20.68 -13.65
CA LEU A 608 26.92 -19.98 -12.37
C LEU A 608 26.09 -18.69 -12.40
N ALA A 609 26.12 -17.96 -13.52
CA ALA A 609 25.27 -16.78 -13.70
C ALA A 609 23.79 -17.13 -13.59
N ALA A 610 23.35 -18.23 -14.21
CA ALA A 610 22.00 -18.74 -14.07
C ALA A 610 21.67 -19.14 -12.63
N GLY A 611 22.58 -19.85 -11.94
CA GLY A 611 22.44 -20.19 -10.52
C GLY A 611 22.29 -18.96 -9.62
N VAL A 612 23.05 -17.89 -9.87
CA VAL A 612 22.91 -16.62 -9.14
C VAL A 612 21.55 -15.96 -9.40
N CYS A 613 21.07 -15.95 -10.65
CA CYS A 613 19.73 -15.45 -10.96
C CYS A 613 18.64 -16.24 -10.22
N LEU A 614 18.73 -17.57 -10.21
CA LEU A 614 17.77 -18.43 -9.51
C LEU A 614 17.83 -18.25 -8.00
N ALA A 615 19.03 -18.12 -7.41
CA ALA A 615 19.18 -17.91 -5.97
C ALA A 615 18.56 -16.58 -5.52
N ILE A 616 18.79 -15.50 -6.27
CA ILE A 616 18.15 -14.20 -5.98
C ILE A 616 16.65 -14.29 -6.22
N GLY A 617 16.18 -14.94 -7.28
CA GLY A 617 14.76 -15.13 -7.56
C GLY A 617 14.05 -15.94 -6.47
N LEU A 618 14.71 -16.97 -5.94
CA LEU A 618 14.21 -17.77 -4.82
C LEU A 618 14.13 -16.93 -3.54
N PHE A 619 15.17 -16.16 -3.23
CA PHE A 619 15.13 -15.22 -2.10
C PHE A 619 13.96 -14.25 -2.22
N VAL A 620 13.79 -13.63 -3.40
CA VAL A 620 12.70 -12.69 -3.68
C VAL A 620 11.34 -13.38 -3.50
N ALA A 621 11.15 -14.57 -4.07
CA ALA A 621 9.88 -15.32 -3.97
C ALA A 621 9.58 -15.78 -2.53
N VAL A 622 10.60 -16.14 -1.74
CA VAL A 622 10.41 -16.57 -0.35
C VAL A 622 10.04 -15.40 0.54
N VAL A 623 10.76 -14.26 0.46
CA VAL A 623 10.44 -13.07 1.26
C VAL A 623 9.03 -12.56 0.94
N ASP A 624 8.66 -12.61 -0.34
CA ASP A 624 7.37 -12.15 -0.86
C ASP A 624 6.20 -13.07 -0.49
N GLY A 625 6.33 -14.38 -0.72
CA GLY A 625 5.22 -15.32 -0.59
C GLY A 625 5.07 -16.02 0.76
N LEU A 626 6.08 -15.99 1.64
CA LEU A 626 6.01 -16.75 2.88
C LEU A 626 4.91 -16.20 3.82
N PRO A 627 3.97 -17.02 4.33
CA PRO A 627 2.82 -16.53 5.11
C PRO A 627 3.18 -15.81 6.41
N SER A 628 4.36 -16.05 6.98
CA SER A 628 4.84 -15.39 8.19
C SER A 628 5.47 -14.01 7.93
N ILE A 629 5.77 -13.68 6.67
CA ILE A 629 6.51 -12.48 6.27
C ILE A 629 5.69 -11.75 5.20
N GLY A 630 5.98 -11.97 3.92
CA GLY A 630 5.37 -11.18 2.85
C GLY A 630 3.90 -11.50 2.60
N ALA A 631 3.44 -12.73 2.86
CA ALA A 631 2.04 -13.14 2.71
C ALA A 631 1.37 -12.72 1.37
N ASP A 632 2.16 -12.55 0.30
CA ASP A 632 1.66 -12.24 -1.04
C ASP A 632 1.57 -13.54 -1.86
N PHE A 633 0.35 -14.07 -1.98
CA PHE A 633 0.12 -15.25 -2.80
C PHE A 633 0.27 -14.97 -4.30
N GLY A 634 -0.01 -13.75 -4.75
CA GLY A 634 -0.02 -13.37 -6.16
C GLY A 634 1.37 -13.12 -6.74
N GLY A 635 2.36 -12.82 -5.89
CA GLY A 635 3.71 -12.48 -6.30
C GLY A 635 4.59 -13.65 -6.78
N PRO A 636 4.68 -14.80 -6.08
CA PRO A 636 5.52 -15.92 -6.51
C PRO A 636 5.22 -16.45 -7.92
N PRO A 637 3.94 -16.59 -8.34
CA PRO A 637 3.60 -16.95 -9.72
C PRO A 637 4.15 -15.98 -10.78
N ALA A 638 4.40 -14.71 -10.44
CA ALA A 638 5.03 -13.73 -11.33
C ALA A 638 6.57 -13.74 -11.24
N ILE A 639 7.12 -13.88 -10.03
CA ILE A 639 8.57 -13.87 -9.76
C ILE A 639 9.26 -15.09 -10.38
N LEU A 640 8.76 -16.30 -10.09
CA LEU A 640 9.40 -17.55 -10.52
C LEU A 640 9.63 -17.63 -12.04
N PRO A 641 8.63 -17.40 -12.92
CA PRO A 641 8.85 -17.45 -14.36
C PRO A 641 9.77 -16.32 -14.86
N ALA A 642 9.68 -15.13 -14.28
CA ALA A 642 10.54 -14.00 -14.66
C ALA A 642 12.03 -14.30 -14.40
N PHE A 643 12.36 -14.81 -13.20
CA PHE A 643 13.74 -15.18 -12.86
C PHE A 643 14.21 -16.44 -13.58
N ALA A 644 13.33 -17.42 -13.85
CA ALA A 644 13.66 -18.59 -14.65
C ALA A 644 14.04 -18.20 -16.09
N VAL A 645 13.29 -17.28 -16.71
CA VAL A 645 13.62 -16.76 -18.04
C VAL A 645 14.93 -15.98 -18.01
N LEU A 646 15.16 -15.13 -17.00
CA LEU A 646 16.44 -14.44 -16.82
C LEU A 646 17.61 -15.43 -16.74
N ALA A 647 17.47 -16.48 -15.93
CA ALA A 647 18.50 -17.50 -15.72
C ALA A 647 18.81 -18.28 -17.01
N LEU A 648 17.79 -18.70 -17.76
CA LEU A 648 17.98 -19.39 -19.05
C LEU A 648 18.70 -18.51 -20.07
N LEU A 649 18.30 -17.25 -20.16
CA LEU A 649 18.94 -16.30 -21.06
C LEU A 649 20.37 -15.97 -20.63
N ALA A 650 20.66 -15.89 -19.32
CA ALA A 650 22.00 -15.77 -18.79
C ALA A 650 22.87 -17.01 -19.06
N ALA A 651 22.28 -18.21 -19.03
CA ALA A 651 22.92 -19.45 -19.45
C ALA A 651 23.26 -19.48 -20.96
N GLY A 652 22.69 -18.56 -21.75
CA GLY A 652 22.80 -18.54 -23.21
C GLY A 652 21.85 -19.53 -23.91
N VAL A 653 20.83 -20.00 -23.19
CA VAL A 653 19.81 -20.92 -23.69
C VAL A 653 18.79 -20.13 -24.50
N ARG A 654 18.52 -20.56 -25.74
CA ARG A 654 17.50 -19.91 -26.59
C ARG A 654 16.10 -20.15 -26.03
N LEU A 655 15.29 -19.11 -25.91
CA LEU A 655 13.90 -19.25 -25.48
C LEU A 655 13.08 -19.84 -26.63
N THR A 656 12.53 -21.04 -26.44
CA THR A 656 11.58 -21.68 -27.36
C THR A 656 10.20 -21.68 -26.71
N TRP A 657 9.12 -21.65 -27.50
CA TRP A 657 7.75 -21.68 -26.97
C TRP A 657 7.53 -22.89 -26.04
N ARG A 658 8.13 -24.04 -26.35
CA ARG A 658 8.12 -25.24 -25.49
C ARG A 658 8.72 -24.97 -24.10
N ARG A 659 9.83 -24.25 -24.02
CA ARG A 659 10.46 -23.89 -22.74
C ARG A 659 9.59 -22.92 -21.95
N VAL A 660 8.96 -21.95 -22.61
CA VAL A 660 8.02 -21.03 -21.97
C VAL A 660 6.84 -21.80 -21.38
N LEU A 661 6.26 -22.75 -22.14
CA LEU A 661 5.20 -23.62 -21.63
C LEU A 661 5.66 -24.49 -20.46
N VAL A 662 6.87 -25.04 -20.50
CA VAL A 662 7.40 -25.83 -19.37
C VAL A 662 7.56 -24.95 -18.13
N ILE A 663 8.08 -23.73 -18.26
CA ILE A 663 8.19 -22.80 -17.13
C ILE A 663 6.80 -22.50 -16.57
N GLY A 664 5.83 -22.16 -17.44
CA GLY A 664 4.45 -21.89 -17.03
C GLY A 664 3.82 -23.09 -16.34
N ALA A 665 3.96 -24.29 -16.90
CA ALA A 665 3.43 -25.52 -16.33
C ALA A 665 4.06 -25.85 -14.98
N VAL A 666 5.38 -25.67 -14.81
CA VAL A 666 6.07 -25.87 -13.52
C VAL A 666 5.60 -24.86 -12.48
N THR A 667 5.45 -23.59 -12.85
CA THR A 667 4.94 -22.55 -11.94
C THR A 667 3.50 -22.86 -11.50
N ILE A 668 2.62 -23.22 -12.45
CA ILE A 668 1.23 -23.58 -12.15
C ILE A 668 1.19 -24.84 -11.28
N ALA A 669 1.95 -25.88 -11.61
CA ALA A 669 2.00 -27.10 -10.82
C ALA A 669 2.49 -26.84 -9.39
N ALA A 670 3.48 -25.97 -9.20
CA ALA A 670 3.95 -25.57 -7.87
C ALA A 670 2.86 -24.82 -7.08
N ALA A 671 2.16 -23.87 -7.72
CA ALA A 671 1.05 -23.15 -7.08
C ALA A 671 -0.10 -24.09 -6.69
N VAL A 672 -0.51 -24.97 -7.60
CA VAL A 672 -1.53 -26.00 -7.35
C VAL A 672 -1.11 -26.95 -6.24
N ALA A 673 0.16 -27.36 -6.18
CA ALA A 673 0.65 -28.22 -5.12
C ALA A 673 0.55 -27.56 -3.73
N VAL A 674 0.82 -26.26 -3.63
CA VAL A 674 0.64 -25.50 -2.37
C VAL A 674 -0.84 -25.41 -1.99
N LEU A 675 -1.71 -25.04 -2.93
CA LEU A 675 -3.16 -24.97 -2.71
C LEU A 675 -3.74 -26.33 -2.30
N ALA A 676 -3.36 -27.39 -3.01
CA ALA A 676 -3.81 -28.75 -2.72
C ALA A 676 -3.28 -29.25 -1.38
N ALA A 677 -2.03 -28.92 -1.01
CA ALA A 677 -1.48 -29.28 0.30
C ALA A 677 -2.25 -28.63 1.45
N ASP A 678 -2.73 -27.40 1.28
CA ASP A 678 -3.59 -26.74 2.27
C ASP A 678 -5.02 -27.32 2.27
N TRP A 679 -5.57 -27.62 1.10
CA TRP A 679 -6.88 -28.26 0.95
C TRP A 679 -6.96 -29.68 1.55
N LEU A 680 -5.85 -30.40 1.59
CA LEU A 680 -5.77 -31.73 2.21
C LEU A 680 -5.86 -31.70 3.75
N ARG A 681 -5.80 -30.52 4.38
CA ARG A 681 -6.07 -30.37 5.81
C ARG A 681 -7.56 -30.63 6.10
N PRO A 682 -7.92 -31.05 7.34
CA PRO A 682 -9.31 -31.11 7.79
C PRO A 682 -10.05 -29.80 7.44
N PRO A 683 -11.36 -29.86 7.08
CA PRO A 683 -12.11 -28.68 6.66
C PRO A 683 -11.96 -27.47 7.59
N ASP A 684 -11.97 -27.73 8.89
CA ASP A 684 -11.88 -26.71 9.95
C ASP A 684 -10.46 -26.09 10.06
N ASP A 685 -9.43 -26.80 9.60
CA ASP A 685 -8.02 -26.38 9.62
C ASP A 685 -7.55 -25.77 8.29
N ARG A 686 -8.43 -25.71 7.28
CA ARG A 686 -8.08 -25.15 5.96
C ARG A 686 -7.93 -23.65 6.07
N THR A 687 -6.79 -23.15 5.59
CA THR A 687 -6.63 -21.71 5.43
C THR A 687 -7.48 -21.20 4.25
N HIS A 688 -7.49 -19.90 4.03
CA HIS A 688 -8.14 -19.30 2.86
C HIS A 688 -7.65 -19.90 1.53
N LEU A 689 -6.43 -20.46 1.49
CA LEU A 689 -5.89 -21.12 0.30
C LEU A 689 -6.58 -22.45 0.01
N GLY A 690 -6.79 -23.29 1.03
CA GLY A 690 -7.55 -24.54 0.91
C GLY A 690 -9.02 -24.30 0.58
N ARG A 691 -9.65 -23.27 1.19
CA ARG A 691 -11.01 -22.85 0.86
C ARG A 691 -11.14 -22.29 -0.55
N PHE A 692 -10.15 -21.51 -1.02
CA PHE A 692 -10.09 -21.08 -2.41
C PHE A 692 -9.91 -22.26 -3.38
N PHE A 693 -9.10 -23.26 -3.02
CA PHE A 693 -9.00 -24.46 -3.84
C PHE A 693 -10.34 -25.21 -3.92
N GLN A 694 -11.09 -25.25 -2.81
CA GLN A 694 -12.45 -25.80 -2.79
C GLN A 694 -13.37 -25.01 -3.74
N SER A 695 -13.37 -23.67 -3.71
CA SER A 695 -14.22 -22.87 -4.61
C SER A 695 -13.86 -23.04 -6.09
N ILE A 696 -12.59 -23.36 -6.41
CA ILE A 696 -12.19 -23.75 -7.77
C ILE A 696 -12.86 -25.06 -8.17
N LEU A 697 -12.88 -26.06 -7.28
CA LEU A 697 -13.53 -27.35 -7.53
C LEU A 697 -15.04 -27.20 -7.69
N ASP A 698 -15.64 -26.28 -6.94
CA ASP A 698 -17.08 -25.98 -6.98
C ASP A 698 -17.48 -25.13 -8.21
N GLY A 699 -16.50 -24.71 -9.04
CA GLY A 699 -16.72 -24.00 -10.30
C GLY A 699 -16.66 -22.46 -10.21
N GLY A 700 -16.40 -21.88 -9.04
CA GLY A 700 -16.34 -20.42 -8.81
C GLY A 700 -15.09 -19.73 -9.39
N ALA A 701 -14.12 -20.48 -9.92
CA ALA A 701 -12.85 -19.95 -10.39
C ALA A 701 -13.00 -18.87 -11.49
N PHE A 702 -13.90 -19.09 -12.45
CA PHE A 702 -14.08 -18.18 -13.60
C PHE A 702 -14.70 -16.85 -13.18
N GLU A 703 -15.61 -16.88 -12.22
CA GLU A 703 -16.27 -15.69 -11.69
C GLU A 703 -15.28 -14.81 -10.92
N ILE A 704 -14.42 -15.43 -10.09
CA ILE A 704 -13.37 -14.72 -9.35
C ILE A 704 -12.36 -14.08 -10.32
N ILE A 705 -11.86 -14.83 -11.31
CA ILE A 705 -10.90 -14.32 -12.29
C ILE A 705 -11.54 -13.20 -13.14
N GLY A 706 -12.78 -13.41 -13.60
CA GLY A 706 -13.54 -12.43 -14.38
C GLY A 706 -13.74 -11.12 -13.62
N ARG A 707 -14.17 -11.18 -12.36
CA ARG A 707 -14.31 -10.01 -11.48
C ARG A 707 -12.99 -9.28 -11.28
N LYS A 708 -11.88 -9.97 -11.01
CA LYS A 708 -10.55 -9.35 -10.85
C LYS A 708 -10.09 -8.63 -12.11
N LEU A 709 -10.29 -9.26 -13.29
CA LEU A 709 -9.92 -8.66 -14.56
C LEU A 709 -10.76 -7.41 -14.88
N MET A 710 -12.08 -7.50 -14.67
CA MET A 710 -12.98 -6.37 -14.88
C MET A 710 -12.67 -5.22 -13.93
N ARG A 711 -12.34 -5.49 -12.66
CA ARG A 711 -11.92 -4.46 -11.70
C ARG A 711 -10.62 -3.77 -12.13
N ASN A 712 -9.63 -4.53 -12.61
CA ASN A 712 -8.39 -3.96 -13.16
C ASN A 712 -8.65 -3.09 -14.41
N LEU A 713 -9.57 -3.49 -15.28
CA LEU A 713 -9.95 -2.71 -16.46
C LEU A 713 -10.74 -1.45 -16.07
N ALA A 714 -11.66 -1.57 -15.12
CA ALA A 714 -12.41 -0.43 -14.58
C ALA A 714 -11.46 0.61 -14.00
N ILE A 715 -10.52 0.22 -13.13
CA ILE A 715 -9.52 1.13 -12.55
C ILE A 715 -8.69 1.83 -13.65
N LEU A 716 -8.30 1.09 -14.70
CA LEU A 716 -7.49 1.63 -15.80
C LEU A 716 -8.23 2.72 -16.59
N VAL A 717 -9.56 2.60 -16.75
CA VAL A 717 -10.37 3.52 -17.55
C VAL A 717 -10.98 4.63 -16.68
N SER A 718 -11.33 4.35 -15.43
CA SER A 718 -11.96 5.31 -14.52
C SER A 718 -10.99 6.33 -13.93
N SER A 719 -9.70 5.98 -13.80
CA SER A 719 -8.70 6.89 -13.25
C SER A 719 -7.81 7.48 -14.35
N PRO A 720 -7.92 8.79 -14.66
CA PRO A 720 -7.06 9.45 -15.66
C PRO A 720 -5.56 9.34 -15.30
N PHE A 721 -5.25 9.17 -14.02
CA PHE A 721 -3.89 9.01 -13.51
C PHE A 721 -3.28 7.63 -13.83
N THR A 722 -4.09 6.57 -13.78
CA THR A 722 -3.63 5.22 -14.16
C THR A 722 -3.42 5.12 -15.67
N LEU A 723 -4.29 5.75 -16.47
CA LEU A 723 -4.12 5.88 -17.91
C LEU A 723 -2.84 6.65 -18.25
N LEU A 724 -2.57 7.77 -17.57
CA LEU A 724 -1.34 8.54 -17.75
C LEU A 724 -0.09 7.73 -17.38
N ALA A 725 -0.15 6.96 -16.29
CA ALA A 725 0.94 6.07 -15.88
C ALA A 725 1.18 4.95 -16.91
N ALA A 726 0.11 4.31 -17.42
CA ALA A 726 0.19 3.27 -18.44
C ALA A 726 0.69 3.79 -19.80
N VAL A 727 0.24 4.97 -20.21
CA VAL A 727 0.71 5.64 -21.43
C VAL A 727 2.16 6.10 -21.26
N GLY A 728 2.52 6.69 -20.12
CA GLY A 728 3.90 7.08 -19.81
C GLY A 728 4.85 5.88 -19.81
N ALA A 729 4.41 4.76 -19.22
CA ALA A 729 5.07 3.46 -19.27
C ALA A 729 5.29 2.95 -20.69
N LEU A 730 4.22 2.93 -21.49
CA LEU A 730 4.26 2.51 -22.90
C LEU A 730 5.19 3.42 -23.72
N VAL A 731 5.13 4.73 -23.50
CA VAL A 731 5.98 5.72 -24.17
C VAL A 731 7.45 5.53 -23.75
N ALA A 732 7.76 5.34 -22.47
CA ALA A 732 9.11 5.05 -21.99
C ALA A 732 9.66 3.76 -22.62
N VAL A 733 8.86 2.69 -22.67
CA VAL A 733 9.18 1.43 -23.35
C VAL A 733 9.43 1.65 -24.84
N ILE A 734 8.53 2.32 -25.56
CA ILE A 734 8.65 2.57 -27.00
C ILE A 734 9.85 3.46 -27.30
N LEU A 735 10.12 4.49 -26.49
CA LEU A 735 11.19 5.44 -26.74
C LEU A 735 12.57 4.91 -26.38
N ILE A 736 12.69 4.02 -25.38
CA ILE A 736 14.00 3.51 -24.92
C ILE A 736 14.31 2.14 -25.51
N ILE A 737 13.33 1.24 -25.56
CA ILE A 737 13.55 -0.16 -25.96
C ILE A 737 13.56 -0.28 -27.49
N ARG A 738 12.68 0.45 -28.19
CA ARG A 738 12.54 0.33 -29.67
C ARG A 738 13.80 0.76 -30.45
N PRO A 739 14.54 1.82 -30.07
CA PRO A 739 15.81 2.16 -30.72
C PRO A 739 16.92 1.15 -30.42
N LEU A 740 16.86 0.48 -29.27
CA LEU A 740 17.82 -0.56 -28.90
C LEU A 740 17.53 -1.87 -29.64
N LEU A 741 16.25 -2.24 -29.80
CA LEU A 741 15.84 -3.52 -30.41
C LEU A 741 15.90 -3.59 -31.94
N ARG A 742 16.08 -2.47 -32.66
CA ARG A 742 16.22 -2.46 -34.13
C ARG A 742 17.69 -2.36 -34.56
N PRO A 743 18.40 -3.50 -34.75
CA PRO A 743 19.69 -3.47 -35.42
C PRO A 743 19.47 -3.04 -36.88
N GLY A 744 20.00 -1.87 -37.27
CA GLY A 744 19.96 -1.39 -38.66
C GLY A 744 18.99 -0.23 -38.96
N GLY A 745 18.53 0.53 -37.96
CA GLY A 745 17.76 1.76 -38.22
C GLY A 745 18.56 2.75 -39.09
N GLN A 746 18.00 3.08 -40.26
CA GLN A 746 18.52 3.91 -41.35
C GLN A 746 19.45 5.06 -40.91
N GLU A 747 20.47 5.32 -41.75
CA GLU A 747 21.52 6.36 -41.63
C GLU A 747 21.04 7.78 -41.27
N THR A 748 19.73 8.04 -41.37
CA THR A 748 19.07 9.34 -41.21
C THR A 748 18.40 9.56 -39.84
N SER A 749 18.36 8.56 -38.95
CA SER A 749 17.70 8.68 -37.64
C SER A 749 18.42 9.64 -36.68
N HIS A 750 17.66 10.51 -35.99
CA HIS A 750 18.15 11.45 -34.97
C HIS A 750 18.85 10.79 -33.78
N TYR A 751 18.66 9.47 -33.62
CA TYR A 751 19.27 8.65 -32.57
C TYR A 751 20.26 7.62 -33.10
N GLY A 752 20.53 7.59 -34.41
CA GLY A 752 21.39 6.58 -35.05
C GLY A 752 22.83 6.55 -34.52
N TRP A 753 23.31 7.66 -33.93
CA TRP A 753 24.64 7.77 -33.32
C TRP A 753 24.79 6.90 -32.05
N ILE A 754 23.69 6.61 -31.35
CA ILE A 754 23.67 5.74 -30.14
C ILE A 754 23.94 4.28 -30.53
N VAL A 755 23.46 3.87 -31.71
CA VAL A 755 23.49 2.46 -32.17
C VAL A 755 24.76 2.15 -32.97
N ARG A 756 25.52 3.15 -33.42
CA ARG A 756 26.69 2.93 -34.29
C ARG A 756 27.77 2.07 -33.61
N PRO A 757 28.24 1.00 -34.27
CA PRO A 757 29.58 0.49 -34.04
C PRO A 757 30.58 1.55 -34.53
N VAL A 758 31.61 1.87 -33.73
CA VAL A 758 32.70 2.74 -34.19
C VAL A 758 33.45 1.93 -35.25
N ALA A 759 33.37 2.36 -36.51
CA ALA A 759 34.22 1.83 -37.56
C ALA A 759 35.69 2.15 -37.17
N PRO A 760 36.60 1.16 -37.19
CA PRO A 760 38.03 1.45 -37.12
C PRO A 760 38.37 2.44 -38.22
N GLY A 761 39.05 3.54 -37.90
CA GLY A 761 39.25 4.67 -38.80
C GLY A 761 39.78 4.24 -40.16
N THR A 762 38.96 4.38 -41.21
CA THR A 762 39.44 4.43 -42.58
C THR A 762 40.14 5.76 -42.77
N VAL A 763 41.47 5.72 -42.78
CA VAL A 763 42.29 6.80 -43.32
C VAL A 763 41.83 7.02 -44.76
N ALA A 764 41.27 8.20 -45.03
CA ALA A 764 40.97 8.63 -46.37
C ALA A 764 42.28 8.80 -47.15
N GLY A 765 42.58 7.84 -48.02
CA GLY A 765 43.70 7.86 -48.96
C GLY A 765 43.22 7.53 -50.37
N THR A 766 42.82 8.58 -51.10
CA THR A 766 42.98 8.82 -52.54
C THR A 766 42.92 7.65 -53.55
N GLY A 767 41.97 7.75 -54.49
CA GLY A 767 42.17 7.37 -55.91
C GLY A 767 41.14 6.39 -56.50
N PRO A 768 40.51 6.70 -57.65
CA PRO A 768 39.68 5.74 -58.39
C PRO A 768 40.56 4.89 -59.30
N VAL A 769 40.41 3.56 -59.27
CA VAL A 769 40.98 2.64 -60.28
C VAL A 769 39.86 1.69 -60.75
N PRO A 770 39.69 1.47 -62.07
CA PRO A 770 38.51 0.82 -62.64
C PRO A 770 38.58 -0.72 -62.65
N ALA A 771 37.42 -1.32 -62.90
CA ALA A 771 37.15 -2.76 -62.87
C ALA A 771 37.86 -3.61 -63.95
N ALA A 772 38.24 -4.85 -63.61
CA ALA A 772 38.28 -6.02 -64.49
C ALA A 772 38.47 -7.37 -63.72
N VAL A 773 37.41 -8.21 -63.73
CA VAL A 773 37.27 -9.68 -64.02
C VAL A 773 38.35 -10.72 -63.58
N PRO A 774 37.98 -12.00 -63.24
CA PRO A 774 38.64 -12.85 -62.25
C PRO A 774 39.47 -14.03 -62.80
N GLY A 775 40.32 -14.62 -61.95
CA GLY A 775 40.83 -15.98 -62.16
C GLY A 775 42.10 -16.33 -61.36
N GLY A 776 42.19 -17.59 -60.94
CA GLY A 776 43.48 -18.29 -60.80
C GLY A 776 44.01 -18.48 -59.38
N ALA A 777 43.95 -19.73 -58.94
CA ALA A 777 44.51 -20.26 -57.71
C ALA A 777 46.07 -20.29 -57.69
N THR A 778 46.57 -20.74 -56.53
CA THR A 778 47.92 -21.26 -56.19
C THR A 778 48.88 -20.31 -55.46
N GLY A 779 49.41 -20.77 -54.33
CA GLY A 779 50.50 -20.11 -53.60
C GLY A 779 50.51 -20.41 -52.10
N SER A 780 51.42 -21.28 -51.70
CA SER A 780 51.58 -21.94 -50.40
C SER A 780 52.58 -21.24 -49.44
N VAL A 781 52.30 -21.30 -48.11
CA VAL A 781 53.24 -21.44 -46.93
C VAL A 781 53.99 -20.16 -46.43
N PRO A 782 54.45 -19.99 -45.15
CA PRO A 782 54.42 -20.82 -43.91
C PRO A 782 53.88 -20.15 -42.62
N ALA A 783 53.83 -20.93 -41.54
CA ALA A 783 53.60 -20.53 -40.15
C ALA A 783 54.88 -20.10 -39.40
N THR A 784 54.81 -19.04 -38.57
CA THR A 784 55.67 -18.69 -37.42
C THR A 784 54.91 -17.67 -36.56
N GLY A 785 54.41 -17.98 -35.36
CA GLY A 785 55.12 -17.87 -34.08
C GLY A 785 54.26 -17.02 -33.09
N PRO A 786 54.32 -17.27 -31.76
CA PRO A 786 53.37 -16.76 -30.76
C PRO A 786 53.83 -15.44 -30.13
N ASP A 787 52.87 -14.57 -29.79
CA ASP A 787 52.90 -13.44 -28.83
C ASP A 787 51.85 -12.43 -29.33
N GLY A 788 50.80 -12.09 -28.59
CA GLY A 788 50.90 -11.23 -27.42
C GLY A 788 50.04 -9.99 -27.70
N THR A 789 48.97 -9.83 -26.90
CA THR A 789 48.27 -8.56 -26.64
C THR A 789 47.75 -7.75 -27.82
N GLY A 790 46.42 -7.81 -28.01
CA GLY A 790 45.73 -6.82 -28.82
C GLY A 790 44.30 -7.23 -29.12
N ASP A 791 43.47 -7.41 -28.08
CA ASP A 791 42.02 -7.37 -28.27
C ASP A 791 41.70 -5.97 -28.83
N VAL A 792 41.59 -5.91 -30.16
CA VAL A 792 41.01 -4.78 -30.87
C VAL A 792 39.57 -4.70 -30.37
N VAL A 793 39.34 -3.80 -29.41
CA VAL A 793 38.02 -3.49 -28.86
C VAL A 793 37.19 -2.85 -29.99
N GLY A 794 36.65 -3.71 -30.86
CA GLY A 794 35.72 -3.34 -31.89
C GLY A 794 34.48 -2.72 -31.26
N GLY A 795 34.10 -1.54 -31.73
CA GLY A 795 32.95 -0.82 -31.22
C GLY A 795 31.67 -1.63 -31.45
N GLY A 796 31.18 -2.34 -30.43
CA GLY A 796 29.89 -3.04 -30.44
C GLY A 796 28.74 -2.16 -29.91
N SER A 797 27.51 -2.42 -30.34
CA SER A 797 26.27 -1.79 -29.84
C SER A 797 26.12 -1.96 -28.31
N LEU A 798 25.31 -1.12 -27.64
CA LEU A 798 25.00 -1.25 -26.21
C LEU A 798 24.57 -2.68 -25.88
N MET A 799 23.76 -3.32 -26.72
CA MET A 799 23.33 -4.72 -26.54
C MET A 799 24.47 -5.73 -26.66
N THR A 800 25.51 -5.42 -27.43
CA THR A 800 26.72 -6.25 -27.55
C THR A 800 27.62 -6.07 -26.33
N ALA A 801 27.64 -4.85 -25.76
CA ALA A 801 28.39 -4.50 -24.55
C ALA A 801 27.71 -5.00 -23.26
N SER A 802 26.38 -5.03 -23.21
CA SER A 802 25.57 -5.53 -22.09
C SER A 802 24.76 -6.76 -22.50
N ARG A 803 25.41 -7.93 -22.45
CA ARG A 803 24.80 -9.24 -22.84
C ARG A 803 23.48 -9.57 -22.12
N LEU A 804 23.20 -8.94 -20.99
CA LEU A 804 21.99 -9.17 -20.19
C LEU A 804 20.91 -8.10 -20.31
N LEU A 805 21.11 -6.98 -21.01
CA LEU A 805 20.10 -5.91 -21.06
C LEU A 805 18.75 -6.39 -21.65
N LYS A 806 18.79 -7.08 -22.79
CA LYS A 806 17.58 -7.65 -23.41
C LYS A 806 16.93 -8.73 -22.50
N PRO A 807 17.69 -9.70 -21.95
CA PRO A 807 17.16 -10.63 -20.94
C PRO A 807 16.47 -9.95 -19.76
N THR A 808 17.06 -8.91 -19.19
CA THR A 808 16.48 -8.15 -18.08
C THR A 808 15.14 -7.53 -18.46
N LEU A 809 15.07 -6.86 -19.62
CA LEU A 809 13.82 -6.24 -20.10
C LEU A 809 12.70 -7.27 -20.33
N ILE A 810 13.03 -8.42 -20.93
CA ILE A 810 12.06 -9.51 -21.13
C ILE A 810 11.53 -9.99 -19.77
N SER A 811 12.43 -10.17 -18.80
CA SER A 811 12.07 -10.68 -17.47
C SER A 811 11.20 -9.68 -16.70
N LEU A 812 11.50 -8.38 -16.78
CA LEU A 812 10.67 -7.32 -16.20
C LEU A 812 9.26 -7.29 -16.80
N VAL A 813 9.13 -7.41 -18.13
CA VAL A 813 7.82 -7.45 -18.80
C VAL A 813 7.03 -8.68 -18.36
N ILE A 814 7.67 -9.85 -18.27
CA ILE A 814 7.02 -11.07 -17.78
C ILE A 814 6.50 -10.87 -16.34
N LEU A 815 7.36 -10.36 -15.46
CA LEU A 815 7.02 -10.06 -14.07
C LEU A 815 5.80 -9.13 -13.98
N TRP A 816 5.82 -8.00 -14.69
CA TRP A 816 4.76 -7.01 -14.59
C TRP A 816 3.46 -7.45 -15.25
N VAL A 817 3.51 -8.17 -16.38
CA VAL A 817 2.30 -8.68 -17.05
C VAL A 817 1.61 -9.74 -16.20
N ILE A 818 2.38 -10.68 -15.64
CA ILE A 818 1.82 -11.73 -14.78
C ILE A 818 1.33 -11.10 -13.47
N GLY A 819 2.12 -10.21 -12.86
CA GLY A 819 1.72 -9.48 -11.65
C GLY A 819 0.44 -8.68 -11.85
N PHE A 820 0.31 -7.96 -12.97
CA PHE A 820 -0.91 -7.24 -13.35
C PHE A 820 -2.14 -8.14 -13.41
N ALA A 821 -1.99 -9.34 -13.98
CA ALA A 821 -3.12 -10.24 -14.20
C ALA A 821 -3.59 -10.95 -12.93
N ILE A 822 -2.68 -11.22 -11.98
CA ILE A 822 -2.97 -12.04 -10.80
C ILE A 822 -3.44 -11.21 -9.61
N ASN A 823 -2.96 -9.97 -9.49
CA ASN A 823 -3.19 -9.16 -8.29
C ASN A 823 -4.42 -8.26 -8.42
N ASP A 824 -5.09 -8.05 -7.29
CA ASP A 824 -6.15 -7.06 -7.13
C ASP A 824 -5.53 -5.67 -7.25
N SER A 825 -6.05 -4.79 -8.10
CA SER A 825 -5.40 -3.52 -8.45
C SER A 825 -3.98 -3.71 -9.03
N GLY A 826 -3.78 -4.79 -9.80
CA GLY A 826 -2.51 -5.14 -10.43
C GLY A 826 -1.98 -4.09 -11.42
N ILE A 827 -2.79 -3.12 -11.83
CA ILE A 827 -2.36 -1.99 -12.68
C ILE A 827 -1.25 -1.13 -12.05
N THR A 828 -1.15 -1.09 -10.73
CA THR A 828 -0.10 -0.34 -10.01
C THR A 828 1.29 -0.99 -10.18
N ILE A 829 1.35 -2.30 -10.42
CA ILE A 829 2.59 -3.07 -10.52
C ILE A 829 3.48 -2.60 -11.70
N PRO A 830 3.01 -2.57 -12.95
CA PRO A 830 3.82 -2.06 -14.06
C PRO A 830 4.17 -0.58 -13.87
N ALA A 831 3.27 0.24 -13.32
CA ALA A 831 3.51 1.66 -13.11
C ALA A 831 4.68 1.92 -12.16
N LEU A 832 4.68 1.29 -10.99
CA LEU A 832 5.77 1.42 -10.01
C LEU A 832 7.05 0.68 -10.43
N GLY A 833 6.92 -0.48 -11.06
CA GLY A 833 8.07 -1.17 -11.63
C GLY A 833 8.84 -0.30 -12.64
N ILE A 834 8.11 0.48 -13.45
CA ILE A 834 8.70 1.41 -14.42
C ILE A 834 9.35 2.61 -13.72
N ALA A 835 8.77 3.09 -12.62
CA ALA A 835 9.36 4.16 -11.82
C ALA A 835 10.78 3.83 -11.32
N LEU A 836 11.13 2.54 -11.20
CA LEU A 836 12.47 2.07 -10.88
C LEU A 836 13.29 1.70 -12.14
N ALA A 837 12.68 1.04 -13.12
CA ALA A 837 13.37 0.51 -14.30
C ALA A 837 13.81 1.61 -15.29
N LEU A 838 13.01 2.67 -15.46
CA LEU A 838 13.32 3.78 -16.37
C LEU A 838 14.58 4.55 -15.93
N PRO A 839 14.69 5.03 -14.68
CA PRO A 839 15.91 5.68 -14.22
C PRO A 839 17.13 4.74 -14.26
N ALA A 840 16.95 3.45 -13.93
CA ALA A 840 18.01 2.46 -14.06
C ALA A 840 18.53 2.33 -15.50
N ALA A 841 17.64 2.26 -16.49
CA ALA A 841 17.99 2.22 -17.90
C ALA A 841 18.73 3.49 -18.34
N CYS A 842 18.28 4.67 -17.89
CA CYS A 842 18.96 5.95 -18.14
C CYS A 842 20.38 5.98 -17.56
N VAL A 843 20.59 5.49 -16.33
CA VAL A 843 21.93 5.40 -15.72
C VAL A 843 22.84 4.47 -16.50
N VAL A 844 22.35 3.30 -16.91
CA VAL A 844 23.13 2.32 -17.69
C VAL A 844 23.52 2.90 -19.05
N LEU A 845 22.55 3.49 -19.77
CA LEU A 845 22.76 4.08 -21.10
C LEU A 845 23.77 5.22 -21.07
N THR A 846 23.57 6.19 -20.16
CA THR A 846 24.46 7.35 -20.03
C THR A 846 25.87 6.94 -19.60
N SER A 847 26.00 5.96 -18.71
CA SER A 847 27.30 5.42 -18.28
C SER A 847 28.04 4.75 -19.43
N TRP A 848 27.34 3.98 -20.25
CA TRP A 848 27.93 3.36 -21.45
C TRP A 848 28.36 4.41 -22.48
N LEU A 849 27.51 5.41 -22.78
CA LEU A 849 27.85 6.49 -23.71
C LEU A 849 29.08 7.28 -23.26
N MET A 850 29.18 7.60 -21.97
CA MET A 850 30.36 8.31 -21.44
C MET A 850 31.64 7.45 -21.51
N SER A 851 31.54 6.13 -21.32
CA SER A 851 32.71 5.24 -21.43
C SER A 851 33.31 5.22 -22.84
N ARG A 852 32.47 5.29 -23.88
CA ARG A 852 32.89 5.36 -25.30
C ARG A 852 33.65 6.64 -25.63
N GLU A 853 33.33 7.77 -25.00
CA GLU A 853 34.01 9.03 -25.26
C GLU A 853 35.41 9.09 -24.65
N GLY A 854 35.59 8.47 -23.47
CA GLY A 854 36.88 8.43 -22.79
C GLY A 854 37.93 7.57 -23.52
N THR A 855 37.49 6.61 -24.34
CA THR A 855 38.38 5.78 -25.18
C THR A 855 38.86 6.50 -26.44
N VAL A 856 38.05 7.40 -27.02
CA VAL A 856 38.41 8.13 -28.25
C VAL A 856 39.50 9.18 -28.02
N THR A 857 39.55 9.81 -26.84
CA THR A 857 40.54 10.86 -26.54
C THR A 857 41.94 10.34 -26.19
N ARG A 858 42.10 9.04 -25.88
CA ARG A 858 43.41 8.42 -25.58
C ARG A 858 44.11 7.82 -26.81
N GLY A 859 43.42 7.72 -27.95
CA GLY A 859 43.91 7.04 -29.16
C GLY A 859 44.68 7.90 -30.17
N ALA A 860 45.05 9.13 -29.83
CA ALA A 860 45.87 9.98 -30.72
C ALA A 860 47.32 10.06 -30.22
N PRO A 861 48.22 9.13 -30.61
CA PRO A 861 49.65 9.40 -30.55
C PRO A 861 49.97 10.41 -31.66
N GLY A 862 50.44 11.59 -31.26
CA GLY A 862 51.03 12.54 -32.20
C GLY A 862 52.33 11.97 -32.75
N SER A 863 52.27 11.42 -33.97
CA SER A 863 53.39 11.35 -34.90
C SER A 863 53.21 12.56 -35.83
N THR A 864 54.12 13.51 -36.05
CA THR A 864 55.58 13.54 -36.30
C THR A 864 55.91 15.05 -36.42
N ALA A 865 57.14 15.60 -36.44
CA ALA A 865 58.49 15.09 -36.61
C ALA A 865 59.48 16.18 -36.17
N SER A 866 60.64 15.74 -35.69
CA SER A 866 61.90 16.46 -35.85
C SER A 866 62.31 16.48 -37.32
N ARG A 867 62.39 17.66 -37.93
CA ARG A 867 63.52 18.20 -38.70
C ARG A 867 63.17 19.60 -39.21
#